data_AF-A0A2E7EDT1-F1
#
_entry.id   AF-A0A2E7EDT1-F1
#
_cell.length_a   1.000
_cell.length_b   1.000
_cell.length_c   1.000
_cell.angle_alpha   90.00
_cell.angle_beta   90.00
_cell.angle_gamma   90.00
#
_symmetry.space_group_name_H-M   'P 1'
#
loop_
_entity.id
_entity.type
_entity.pdbx_description
1 polymer ?
#
loop_
_entity_poly.entity_id
_entity_poly.type
_entity_poly.pdbx_seq_one_letter_code
_entity_poly.pdbx_strand_id
1 'polypeptide(L)'
;MRRWGMTMRKLNRPGGQTSFLAAAILAAVLSGCNSESNDSESSSLSSADEGSVQVVLTDADDAFLTYQVNITGLTLVREDGTEVDVLPATTEVDFVQYQELSELFTVASVPAGRYDSVRVGLDYSGADIVIQDGEGTAYDASVVDGDGNAVTSLDVELTLGDDQELNVRRGGLHGLTLDLDLAASNEILSYTPAVVEVEPFLMVVAAQDEEREHRARGLLQSVDTDASTVTVDVRPMRKREGEFGTQTITLTDETEYTIDGEELTGSDGLTQLATLEADTALIAYGVLDSDEGTFTAQQLIAGSSVPWSGDDVAKGIVTARSGNVLTIQAAVLERDTKEADFTESLTVTLADTTRVTAWHLDDTDIADISVGQRISVAGTYDSETGDVDVSEGSVRLKLSQVSGQVVNTSPLELDLAAVGNRTVDLFDFAGTGESNDDDADPDAYTIQTASLSLSNLELDDWVSVRGYPTEYGVANGDFSAISVNEISWTTTAASFVAHWLLDDTDGVTIDSDALTVDTSRATVRLRLRGVSREVSNLATVSRIEAAEQGRYAIHMAGEQDAEGSAIYSDFSEFLTALAEAQTGDEPVGHLTARGELDPETETLTASMLVVRFGDVQAPDDEVIDDRESGNPSSRHSRESGQGGSHSSGGHR
;
A
#
# COMPACT_ATOMS: atom_id res chain seq x y z
N MET A 1 37.93 46.54 35.79
CA MET A 1 37.47 47.92 36.09
C MET A 1 35.96 47.88 36.32
N ARG A 2 35.50 48.41 37.47
CA ARG A 2 34.12 48.87 37.82
C ARG A 2 32.96 47.87 37.52
N ARG A 3 32.37 47.12 38.46
CA ARG A 3 31.74 47.43 39.77
C ARG A 3 30.52 48.38 39.63
N TRP A 4 29.35 47.90 40.10
CA TRP A 4 28.16 48.54 40.73
C TRP A 4 26.92 47.71 40.32
N GLY A 5 26.06 47.13 41.16
CA GLY A 5 25.87 47.17 42.61
C GLY A 5 24.88 48.25 43.06
N MET A 6 23.58 47.94 43.19
CA MET A 6 22.67 48.38 44.27
C MET A 6 21.24 47.82 44.05
N THR A 7 20.70 46.93 44.88
CA THR A 7 20.14 47.04 46.26
C THR A 7 18.70 47.56 46.34
N MET A 8 17.82 46.62 46.70
CA MET A 8 16.57 46.68 47.51
C MET A 8 15.82 48.02 47.71
N ARG A 9 14.48 47.92 47.67
CA ARG A 9 13.64 48.08 48.88
C ARG A 9 12.19 47.60 48.70
N LYS A 10 11.76 46.78 49.67
CA LYS A 10 10.38 46.44 50.03
C LYS A 10 9.57 47.71 50.39
N LEU A 11 8.26 47.72 50.16
CA LEU A 11 7.25 47.76 51.24
C LEU A 11 5.79 47.68 50.73
N ASN A 12 5.01 46.85 51.44
CA ASN A 12 3.60 46.99 51.84
C ASN A 12 2.43 46.94 50.83
N ARG A 13 1.68 45.82 50.96
CA ARG A 13 0.20 45.66 50.93
C ARG A 13 -0.53 46.72 51.82
N PRO A 14 -1.89 46.81 51.92
CA PRO A 14 -2.98 45.99 51.35
C PRO A 14 -4.22 46.77 50.82
N GLY A 15 -5.15 46.04 50.18
CA GLY A 15 -6.57 46.11 50.54
C GLY A 15 -7.49 46.94 49.65
N GLY A 16 -8.69 46.40 49.41
CA GLY A 16 -9.88 47.19 49.07
C GLY A 16 -10.70 46.64 47.91
N GLN A 17 -11.60 45.70 48.22
CA GLN A 17 -12.76 45.37 47.40
C GLN A 17 -13.65 46.60 47.16
N THR A 18 -14.30 46.71 46.00
CA THR A 18 -15.74 47.02 45.88
C THR A 18 -16.21 46.78 44.44
N SER A 19 -17.12 45.83 44.27
CA SER A 19 -18.10 45.79 43.17
C SER A 19 -19.04 47.00 43.27
N PHE A 20 -19.43 47.58 42.13
CA PHE A 20 -20.76 48.16 41.93
C PHE A 20 -21.13 48.15 40.43
N LEU A 21 -22.25 47.49 40.14
CA LEU A 21 -23.05 47.65 38.91
C LEU A 21 -23.54 49.10 38.77
N ALA A 22 -23.57 49.63 37.54
CA ALA A 22 -24.74 50.32 36.98
C ALA A 22 -24.52 50.66 35.50
N ALA A 23 -25.52 50.32 34.68
CA ALA A 23 -25.64 50.56 33.25
C ALA A 23 -25.80 52.04 32.89
N ALA A 24 -25.32 52.43 31.70
CA ALA A 24 -25.81 53.61 30.99
C ALA A 24 -25.71 53.41 29.47
N ILE A 25 -26.89 53.47 28.85
CA ILE A 25 -27.21 53.53 27.43
C ILE A 25 -26.47 54.70 26.76
N LEU A 26 -25.85 54.47 25.61
CA LEU A 26 -25.49 55.54 24.68
C LEU A 26 -25.76 55.13 23.23
N ALA A 27 -26.89 55.59 22.73
CA ALA A 27 -27.16 55.68 21.30
C ALA A 27 -26.41 56.90 20.73
N ALA A 28 -25.60 56.70 19.70
CA ALA A 28 -25.06 57.77 18.88
C ALA A 28 -25.35 57.46 17.41
N VAL A 29 -26.27 58.24 16.84
CA VAL A 29 -26.50 58.39 15.42
C VAL A 29 -25.41 59.31 14.87
N LEU A 30 -24.67 58.85 13.86
CA LEU A 30 -23.90 59.73 12.96
C LEU A 30 -24.18 59.30 11.52
N SER A 31 -24.87 60.18 10.80
CA SER A 31 -24.96 60.22 9.36
C SER A 31 -23.71 60.82 8.73
N GLY A 32 -23.35 60.35 7.53
CA GLY A 32 -22.42 60.96 6.57
C GLY A 32 -21.30 59.98 6.19
N CYS A 33 -20.97 59.71 4.93
CA CYS A 33 -21.27 60.37 3.65
C CYS A 33 -21.16 59.33 2.54
N ASN A 34 -22.02 59.45 1.52
CA ASN A 34 -22.02 58.66 0.30
C ASN A 34 -20.83 59.05 -0.58
N SER A 35 -19.89 58.13 -0.82
CA SER A 35 -19.10 58.12 -2.05
C SER A 35 -19.04 56.69 -2.57
N GLU A 36 -19.78 56.45 -3.64
CA GLU A 36 -19.69 55.25 -4.48
C GLU A 36 -18.24 55.02 -4.90
N SER A 37 -17.70 53.88 -4.50
CA SER A 37 -16.50 53.26 -5.06
C SER A 37 -16.74 51.77 -4.94
N ASN A 38 -16.93 51.10 -6.08
CA ASN A 38 -16.91 49.64 -6.16
C ASN A 38 -15.58 49.16 -5.59
N ASP A 39 -15.61 48.42 -4.49
CA ASP A 39 -14.54 47.50 -4.15
C ASP A 39 -15.16 46.33 -3.37
N SER A 40 -14.81 45.16 -3.86
CA SER A 40 -15.34 43.85 -3.54
C SER A 40 -15.41 43.60 -2.03
N GLU A 41 -16.56 43.10 -1.57
CA GLU A 41 -16.64 42.42 -0.28
C GLU A 41 -15.67 41.22 -0.34
N SER A 42 -14.52 41.40 0.31
CA SER A 42 -13.71 40.30 0.81
C SER A 42 -14.56 39.63 1.89
N SER A 43 -15.35 38.64 1.50
CA SER A 43 -15.95 37.66 2.39
C SER A 43 -14.82 36.99 3.16
N SER A 44 -14.51 37.49 4.35
CA SER A 44 -13.83 36.70 5.36
C SER A 44 -14.80 35.59 5.74
N LEU A 45 -14.72 34.45 5.05
CA LEU A 45 -15.37 33.23 5.46
C LEU A 45 -14.91 32.95 6.90
N SER A 46 -15.84 33.10 7.82
CA SER A 46 -15.63 32.64 9.18
C SER A 46 -15.42 31.13 9.14
N SER A 47 -14.41 30.64 9.88
CA SER A 47 -14.16 29.23 10.24
C SER A 47 -15.32 28.52 10.98
N ALA A 48 -16.53 29.05 10.84
CA ALA A 48 -17.75 28.66 11.52
C ALA A 48 -18.66 27.81 10.62
N ASP A 49 -18.26 27.41 9.42
CA ASP A 49 -19.08 26.57 8.54
C ASP A 49 -18.26 25.43 7.89
N GLU A 50 -17.20 25.01 8.55
CA GLU A 50 -16.31 23.91 8.11
C GLU A 50 -16.44 22.70 9.03
N GLY A 51 -16.20 21.51 8.48
CA GLY A 51 -15.95 20.25 9.19
C GLY A 51 -14.56 19.73 8.85
N SER A 52 -14.15 18.64 9.48
CA SER A 52 -12.87 17.96 9.21
C SER A 52 -13.10 16.70 8.38
N VAL A 53 -12.32 16.51 7.33
CA VAL A 53 -12.30 15.28 6.53
C VAL A 53 -10.95 14.60 6.71
N GLN A 54 -10.96 13.39 7.25
CA GLN A 54 -9.83 12.47 7.29
C GLN A 54 -9.83 11.64 6.02
N VAL A 55 -8.74 11.70 5.27
CA VAL A 55 -8.53 10.84 4.12
C VAL A 55 -7.57 9.73 4.50
N VAL A 56 -7.96 8.49 4.22
CA VAL A 56 -7.17 7.28 4.41
C VAL A 56 -6.86 6.67 3.05
N LEU A 57 -5.62 6.21 2.87
CA LEU A 57 -5.20 5.46 1.68
C LEU A 57 -4.97 4.00 2.03
N THR A 58 -5.46 3.11 1.17
CA THR A 58 -5.18 1.68 1.20
C THR A 58 -4.97 1.15 -0.22
N ASP A 59 -4.46 -0.08 -0.30
CA ASP A 59 -4.27 -0.82 -1.54
C ASP A 59 -4.75 -2.28 -1.36
N ALA A 60 -5.00 -2.93 -2.49
CA ALA A 60 -5.37 -4.33 -2.58
C ALA A 60 -4.81 -5.00 -3.86
N ASP A 61 -3.50 -5.16 -4.03
CA ASP A 61 -2.98 -6.23 -4.91
C ASP A 61 -1.59 -6.78 -4.53
N ASP A 62 -1.38 -8.08 -4.77
CA ASP A 62 -0.18 -8.83 -4.40
C ASP A 62 0.79 -9.09 -5.58
N ALA A 63 0.51 -8.56 -6.78
CA ALA A 63 1.31 -8.82 -7.98
C ALA A 63 2.63 -8.02 -8.08
N PHE A 64 2.71 -6.90 -7.36
CA PHE A 64 3.80 -5.92 -7.49
C PHE A 64 4.79 -6.02 -6.33
N LEU A 65 6.08 -5.81 -6.63
CA LEU A 65 7.12 -5.65 -5.61
C LEU A 65 7.26 -4.20 -5.13
N THR A 66 6.98 -3.24 -6.01
CA THR A 66 6.78 -1.82 -5.71
C THR A 66 5.77 -1.27 -6.71
N TYR A 67 4.94 -0.35 -6.24
CA TYR A 67 4.07 0.45 -7.10
C TYR A 67 4.12 1.89 -6.62
N GLN A 68 5.18 2.60 -7.02
CA GLN A 68 5.43 3.96 -6.58
C GLN A 68 4.92 4.97 -7.60
N VAL A 69 3.94 5.78 -7.20
CA VAL A 69 3.32 6.83 -8.02
C VAL A 69 3.11 8.09 -7.18
N ASN A 70 3.21 9.26 -7.82
CA ASN A 70 2.96 10.53 -7.15
C ASN A 70 1.47 10.89 -7.22
N ILE A 71 0.83 11.10 -6.06
CA ILE A 71 -0.48 11.74 -6.00
C ILE A 71 -0.27 13.25 -5.99
N THR A 72 -0.69 13.93 -7.05
CA THR A 72 -0.47 15.37 -7.25
C THR A 72 -1.61 16.23 -6.73
N GLY A 73 -2.83 15.69 -6.66
CA GLY A 73 -4.01 16.39 -6.18
C GLY A 73 -5.08 15.43 -5.65
N LEU A 74 -5.87 15.92 -4.69
CA LEU A 74 -7.09 15.29 -4.22
C LEU A 74 -8.12 16.40 -4.01
N THR A 75 -9.19 16.39 -4.79
CA THR A 75 -10.20 17.45 -4.83
C THR A 75 -11.57 16.86 -4.57
N LEU A 76 -12.27 17.39 -3.58
CA LEU A 76 -13.68 17.07 -3.32
C LEU A 76 -14.56 18.02 -4.13
N VAL A 77 -15.53 17.47 -4.86
CA VAL A 77 -16.49 18.24 -5.64
C VAL A 77 -17.85 18.18 -4.96
N ARG A 78 -18.39 19.36 -4.65
CA ARG A 78 -19.70 19.53 -4.03
C ARG A 78 -20.79 19.51 -5.10
N GLU A 79 -22.01 19.09 -4.75
CA GLU A 79 -23.18 19.05 -5.66
C GLU A 79 -23.46 20.39 -6.38
N ASP A 80 -23.04 21.53 -5.80
CA ASP A 80 -23.16 22.86 -6.41
C ASP A 80 -22.01 23.23 -7.37
N GLY A 81 -21.11 22.30 -7.65
CA GLY A 81 -19.91 22.46 -8.49
C GLY A 81 -18.74 23.12 -7.77
N THR A 82 -18.78 23.30 -6.45
CA THR A 82 -17.64 23.86 -5.71
C THR A 82 -16.58 22.80 -5.50
N GLU A 83 -15.35 23.12 -5.87
CA GLU A 83 -14.17 22.26 -5.70
C GLU A 83 -13.39 22.66 -4.44
N VAL A 84 -12.94 21.66 -3.69
CA VAL A 84 -12.16 21.83 -2.46
C VAL A 84 -10.96 20.89 -2.49
N ASP A 85 -9.76 21.45 -2.64
CA ASP A 85 -8.52 20.69 -2.55
C ASP A 85 -8.21 20.33 -1.10
N VAL A 86 -7.94 19.04 -0.86
CA VAL A 86 -7.64 18.51 0.48
C VAL A 86 -6.21 17.96 0.60
N LEU A 87 -5.47 17.89 -0.50
CA LEU A 87 -4.06 17.51 -0.52
C LEU A 87 -3.15 18.76 -0.61
N PRO A 88 -2.39 19.10 0.44
CA PRO A 88 -1.60 20.33 0.47
C PRO A 88 -0.34 20.30 -0.40
N ALA A 89 0.16 19.11 -0.74
CA ALA A 89 1.36 18.94 -1.55
C ALA A 89 1.38 17.56 -2.24
N THR A 90 1.99 17.49 -3.42
CA THR A 90 2.26 16.23 -4.14
C THR A 90 2.94 15.24 -3.21
N THR A 91 2.44 14.00 -3.15
CA THR A 91 2.94 12.98 -2.24
C THR A 91 3.18 11.67 -2.96
N GLU A 92 4.39 11.13 -2.83
CA GLU A 92 4.76 9.83 -3.40
C GLU A 92 4.20 8.71 -2.52
N VAL A 93 3.53 7.76 -3.15
CA VAL A 93 2.89 6.62 -2.49
C VAL A 93 3.40 5.35 -3.13
N ASP A 94 3.90 4.43 -2.29
CA ASP A 94 4.15 3.04 -2.67
C ASP A 94 2.97 2.20 -2.20
N PHE A 95 2.04 1.89 -3.10
CA PHE A 95 0.77 1.24 -2.76
C PHE A 95 0.97 -0.17 -2.19
N VAL A 96 2.03 -0.87 -2.62
CA VAL A 96 2.40 -2.21 -2.12
C VAL A 96 2.64 -2.22 -0.61
N GLN A 97 3.02 -1.09 -0.01
CA GLN A 97 3.24 -1.00 1.45
C GLN A 97 1.95 -0.93 2.28
N TYR A 98 0.78 -0.77 1.64
CA TYR A 98 -0.51 -0.46 2.28
C TYR A 98 -1.59 -1.53 2.07
N GLN A 99 -1.20 -2.73 1.62
CA GLN A 99 -2.12 -3.86 1.47
C GLN A 99 -2.76 -4.31 2.81
N GLU A 100 -1.99 -4.20 3.88
CA GLU A 100 -2.35 -4.69 5.23
C GLU A 100 -2.60 -3.56 6.23
N LEU A 101 -2.52 -2.30 5.78
CA LEU A 101 -2.52 -1.12 6.63
C LEU A 101 -3.22 0.05 5.94
N SER A 102 -4.06 0.74 6.69
CA SER A 102 -4.70 1.99 6.29
C SER A 102 -3.87 3.18 6.77
N GLU A 103 -3.32 3.98 5.86
CA GLU A 103 -2.54 5.17 6.23
C GLU A 103 -3.44 6.40 6.32
N LEU A 104 -3.40 7.11 7.44
CA LEU A 104 -3.95 8.46 7.53
C LEU A 104 -3.14 9.42 6.63
N PHE A 105 -3.76 9.82 5.52
CA PHE A 105 -3.11 10.60 4.48
C PHE A 105 -3.19 12.10 4.71
N THR A 106 -4.36 12.62 5.07
CA THR A 106 -4.54 14.05 5.37
C THR A 106 -5.77 14.28 6.26
N VAL A 107 -5.75 15.36 7.04
CA VAL A 107 -6.90 15.86 7.80
C VAL A 107 -7.18 17.29 7.35
N ALA A 108 -8.16 17.45 6.46
CA ALA A 108 -8.46 18.74 5.83
C ALA A 108 -9.67 19.43 6.48
N SER A 109 -9.64 20.76 6.56
CA SER A 109 -10.83 21.57 6.86
C SER A 109 -11.63 21.76 5.58
N VAL A 110 -12.87 21.28 5.56
CA VAL A 110 -13.73 21.24 4.38
C VAL A 110 -15.04 21.98 4.68
N PRO A 111 -15.50 22.91 3.81
CA PRO A 111 -16.78 23.56 3.97
C PRO A 111 -17.93 22.55 4.10
N ALA A 112 -18.87 22.81 5.01
CA ALA A 112 -20.04 21.97 5.18
C ALA A 112 -20.84 21.91 3.86
N GLY A 113 -21.30 20.70 3.52
CA GLY A 113 -21.94 20.43 2.24
C GLY A 113 -22.03 18.94 1.91
N ARG A 114 -22.73 18.64 0.83
CA ARG A 114 -22.86 17.30 0.23
C ARG A 114 -21.93 17.21 -0.96
N TYR A 115 -20.92 16.35 -0.85
CA TYR A 115 -19.94 16.10 -1.90
C TYR A 115 -20.28 14.76 -2.56
N ASP A 116 -20.33 14.78 -3.88
CA ASP A 116 -20.77 13.67 -4.73
C ASP A 116 -19.69 13.22 -5.72
N SER A 117 -18.53 13.90 -5.78
CA SER A 117 -17.40 13.48 -6.59
C SER A 117 -16.05 13.75 -5.91
N VAL A 118 -15.08 12.90 -6.22
CA VAL A 118 -13.68 13.01 -5.81
C VAL A 118 -12.80 12.93 -7.05
N ARG A 119 -11.88 13.88 -7.21
CA ARG A 119 -10.84 13.84 -8.25
C ARG A 119 -9.47 13.56 -7.64
N VAL A 120 -8.72 12.66 -8.26
CA VAL A 120 -7.36 12.29 -7.87
C VAL A 120 -6.43 12.46 -9.05
N GLY A 121 -5.41 13.31 -8.90
CA GLY A 121 -4.35 13.45 -9.88
C GLY A 121 -3.20 12.51 -9.58
N LEU A 122 -2.80 11.70 -10.55
CA LEU A 122 -1.68 10.76 -10.50
C LEU A 122 -0.60 11.16 -11.51
N ASP A 123 0.65 11.15 -11.10
CA ASP A 123 1.82 11.42 -11.94
C ASP A 123 2.71 10.18 -12.02
N TYR A 124 2.79 9.64 -13.24
CA TYR A 124 3.56 8.45 -13.60
C TYR A 124 4.91 8.78 -14.22
N SER A 125 5.24 10.07 -14.43
CA SER A 125 6.47 10.46 -15.12
C SER A 125 7.77 10.05 -14.40
N GLY A 126 7.68 9.76 -13.10
CA GLY A 126 8.75 9.19 -12.28
C GLY A 126 8.31 7.94 -11.51
N ALA A 127 7.32 7.20 -12.01
CA ALA A 127 6.87 5.99 -11.34
C ALA A 127 7.95 4.90 -11.31
N ASP A 128 8.01 4.15 -10.21
CA ASP A 128 8.86 2.97 -10.02
C ASP A 128 7.95 1.75 -9.75
N ILE A 129 7.65 1.02 -10.84
CA ILE A 129 6.73 -0.12 -10.86
C ILE A 129 7.54 -1.37 -11.21
N VAL A 130 7.62 -2.28 -10.24
CA VAL A 130 8.41 -3.51 -10.39
C VAL A 130 7.50 -4.71 -10.29
N ILE A 131 7.52 -5.51 -11.34
CA ILE A 131 6.79 -6.77 -11.46
C ILE A 131 7.72 -7.95 -11.25
N GLN A 132 7.16 -9.11 -10.90
CA GLN A 132 7.91 -10.37 -10.81
C GLN A 132 7.33 -11.45 -11.72
N ASP A 133 8.20 -12.27 -12.30
CA ASP A 133 7.80 -13.47 -13.03
C ASP A 133 7.56 -14.67 -12.11
N GLY A 134 7.16 -15.81 -12.70
CA GLY A 134 6.89 -17.03 -11.95
C GLY A 134 8.11 -17.69 -11.31
N GLU A 135 9.33 -17.27 -11.67
CA GLU A 135 10.61 -17.69 -11.05
C GLU A 135 11.07 -16.69 -9.96
N GLY A 136 10.33 -15.59 -9.76
CA GLY A 136 10.63 -14.56 -8.77
C GLY A 136 11.65 -13.53 -9.24
N THR A 137 12.01 -13.51 -10.53
CA THR A 137 12.89 -12.47 -11.09
C THR A 137 12.14 -11.14 -11.15
N ALA A 138 12.77 -10.06 -10.70
CA ALA A 138 12.18 -8.72 -10.71
C ALA A 138 12.46 -7.99 -12.02
N TYR A 139 11.48 -7.24 -12.53
CA TYR A 139 11.61 -6.41 -13.72
C TYR A 139 10.98 -5.03 -13.49
N ASP A 140 11.75 -3.99 -13.79
CA ASP A 140 11.28 -2.60 -13.86
C ASP A 140 10.46 -2.40 -15.14
N ALA A 141 9.19 -2.04 -14.98
CA ALA A 141 8.22 -2.01 -16.04
C ALA A 141 7.95 -0.59 -16.56
N SER A 142 7.90 -0.45 -17.89
CA SER A 142 7.36 0.77 -18.49
C SER A 142 5.84 0.75 -18.48
N VAL A 143 5.24 1.94 -18.29
CA VAL A 143 3.80 2.13 -18.17
C VAL A 143 3.19 2.58 -19.49
N VAL A 144 2.12 1.93 -19.93
CA VAL A 144 1.33 2.30 -21.10
C VAL A 144 -0.17 2.39 -20.78
N ASP A 145 -0.93 3.13 -21.59
CA ASP A 145 -2.40 3.12 -21.56
C ASP A 145 -2.96 2.01 -22.48
N GLY A 146 -4.29 1.87 -22.53
CA GLY A 146 -4.97 0.90 -23.40
C GLY A 146 -4.68 1.07 -24.90
N ASP A 147 -4.27 2.26 -25.33
CA ASP A 147 -3.85 2.55 -26.71
C ASP A 147 -2.35 2.24 -26.94
N GLY A 148 -1.65 1.74 -25.92
CA GLY A 148 -0.21 1.44 -25.95
C GLY A 148 0.68 2.69 -25.88
N ASN A 149 0.14 3.87 -25.58
CA ASN A 149 0.93 5.09 -25.41
C ASN A 149 1.52 5.15 -24.00
N ALA A 150 2.71 5.72 -23.86
CA ALA A 150 3.32 5.91 -22.55
C ALA A 150 2.49 6.85 -21.67
N VAL A 151 2.18 6.42 -20.45
CA VAL A 151 1.43 7.22 -19.46
C VAL A 151 2.38 8.10 -18.68
N THR A 152 2.08 9.40 -18.61
CA THR A 152 2.82 10.35 -17.75
C THR A 152 1.98 10.90 -16.61
N SER A 153 0.67 11.02 -16.79
CA SER A 153 -0.24 11.57 -15.79
C SER A 153 -1.65 11.08 -16.07
N LEU A 154 -2.42 10.84 -15.01
CA LEU A 154 -3.82 10.43 -15.07
C LEU A 154 -4.62 11.23 -14.06
N ASP A 155 -5.73 11.82 -14.49
CA ASP A 155 -6.71 12.44 -13.60
C ASP A 155 -7.91 11.50 -13.51
N VAL A 156 -8.18 11.00 -12.31
CA VAL A 156 -9.27 10.07 -12.03
C VAL A 156 -10.39 10.82 -11.34
N GLU A 157 -11.55 10.91 -11.98
CA GLU A 157 -12.78 11.44 -11.37
C GLU A 157 -13.69 10.29 -10.98
N LEU A 158 -14.21 10.35 -9.76
CA LEU A 158 -15.05 9.31 -9.18
C LEU A 158 -16.32 9.94 -8.66
N THR A 159 -17.45 9.51 -9.20
CA THR A 159 -18.76 9.87 -8.67
C THR A 159 -19.12 8.93 -7.51
N LEU A 160 -19.45 9.51 -6.36
CA LEU A 160 -19.92 8.78 -5.19
C LEU A 160 -21.39 8.37 -5.43
N GLY A 161 -21.71 7.10 -5.14
CA GLY A 161 -23.10 6.63 -5.22
C GLY A 161 -24.03 7.38 -4.25
N ASP A 162 -25.33 7.40 -4.53
CA ASP A 162 -26.34 8.11 -3.71
C ASP A 162 -26.34 7.70 -2.22
N ASP A 163 -25.84 6.50 -1.90
CA ASP A 163 -25.70 5.98 -0.54
C ASP A 163 -24.30 6.22 0.08
N GLN A 164 -23.34 6.72 -0.70
CA GLN A 164 -21.91 6.86 -0.36
C GLN A 164 -21.44 8.31 -0.31
N GLU A 165 -22.36 9.24 -0.15
CA GLU A 165 -22.02 10.66 -0.27
C GLU A 165 -21.36 11.23 0.97
N LEU A 166 -20.32 12.01 0.75
CA LEU A 166 -19.60 12.67 1.81
C LEU A 166 -20.39 13.91 2.28
N ASN A 167 -21.14 13.72 3.36
CA ASN A 167 -21.97 14.75 3.98
C ASN A 167 -21.19 15.47 5.10
N VAL A 168 -20.40 16.47 4.75
CA VAL A 168 -19.59 17.24 5.69
C VAL A 168 -20.46 18.15 6.54
N ARG A 169 -20.42 17.94 7.85
CA ARG A 169 -21.17 18.72 8.85
C ARG A 169 -20.22 19.63 9.60
N ARG A 170 -20.73 20.82 9.94
CA ARG A 170 -20.00 21.82 10.73
C ARG A 170 -19.45 21.22 12.03
N GLY A 171 -18.14 21.32 12.22
CA GLY A 171 -17.42 20.82 13.40
C GLY A 171 -17.46 19.30 13.58
N GLY A 172 -17.98 18.57 12.59
CA GLY A 172 -17.95 17.11 12.56
C GLY A 172 -16.64 16.63 11.95
N LEU A 173 -16.25 15.42 12.34
CA LEU A 173 -15.18 14.66 11.70
C LEU A 173 -15.82 13.64 10.76
N HIS A 174 -15.26 13.51 9.56
CA HIS A 174 -15.76 12.65 8.50
C HIS A 174 -14.62 11.85 7.90
N GLY A 175 -14.88 10.59 7.57
CA GLY A 175 -13.90 9.71 6.93
C GLY A 175 -14.11 9.60 5.43
N LEU A 176 -13.00 9.46 4.72
CA LEU A 176 -12.95 9.14 3.30
C LEU A 176 -11.82 8.14 3.10
N THR A 177 -12.14 6.93 2.67
CA THR A 177 -11.15 5.92 2.31
C THR A 177 -11.03 5.88 0.79
N LEU A 178 -9.79 5.98 0.30
CA LEU A 178 -9.45 5.77 -1.11
C LEU A 178 -8.69 4.44 -1.21
N ASP A 179 -9.22 3.53 -2.01
CA ASP A 179 -8.64 2.21 -2.26
C ASP A 179 -8.30 2.10 -3.75
N LEU A 180 -7.01 2.14 -4.06
CA LEU A 180 -6.54 1.93 -5.43
C LEU A 180 -6.44 0.42 -5.63
N ASP A 181 -7.35 -0.15 -6.40
CA ASP A 181 -7.30 -1.57 -6.69
C ASP A 181 -6.25 -1.83 -7.76
N LEU A 182 -5.03 -2.16 -7.35
CA LEU A 182 -3.94 -2.39 -8.30
C LEU A 182 -4.22 -3.52 -9.30
N ALA A 183 -4.93 -4.60 -8.95
CA ALA A 183 -5.17 -5.67 -9.93
C ALA A 183 -6.22 -5.28 -10.98
N ALA A 184 -7.22 -4.48 -10.60
CA ALA A 184 -8.19 -3.94 -11.54
C ALA A 184 -7.60 -2.78 -12.35
N SER A 185 -6.60 -2.10 -11.80
CA SER A 185 -5.97 -0.94 -12.43
C SER A 185 -4.87 -1.29 -13.42
N ASN A 186 -4.37 -2.53 -13.42
CA ASN A 186 -3.14 -2.88 -14.11
C ASN A 186 -3.21 -4.23 -14.83
N GLU A 187 -2.61 -4.29 -16.01
CA GLU A 187 -2.31 -5.54 -16.70
C GLU A 187 -0.81 -5.66 -16.99
N ILE A 188 -0.19 -6.75 -16.53
CA ILE A 188 1.16 -7.12 -16.97
C ILE A 188 1.07 -7.70 -18.39
N LEU A 189 1.54 -6.93 -19.39
CA LEU A 189 1.55 -7.32 -20.80
C LEU A 189 2.75 -8.19 -21.18
N SER A 190 3.93 -7.91 -20.61
CA SER A 190 5.16 -8.64 -20.89
C SER A 190 6.23 -8.45 -19.81
N TYR A 191 7.21 -9.35 -19.75
CA TYR A 191 8.38 -9.28 -18.85
C TYR A 191 9.68 -8.95 -19.58
N THR A 192 9.72 -9.03 -20.92
CA THR A 192 10.94 -8.75 -21.71
C THR A 192 10.58 -8.16 -23.08
N PRO A 193 10.61 -6.82 -23.26
CA PRO A 193 10.77 -5.81 -22.20
C PRO A 193 9.60 -5.87 -21.20
N ALA A 194 9.79 -5.39 -19.97
CA ALA A 194 8.70 -5.37 -19.00
C ALA A 194 7.76 -4.20 -19.28
N VAL A 195 6.46 -4.49 -19.45
CA VAL A 195 5.43 -3.52 -19.79
C VAL A 195 4.17 -3.79 -18.98
N VAL A 196 3.66 -2.75 -18.33
CA VAL A 196 2.39 -2.75 -17.59
C VAL A 196 1.45 -1.74 -18.25
N GLU A 197 0.26 -2.20 -18.63
CA GLU A 197 -0.85 -1.34 -19.01
C GLU A 197 -1.56 -0.84 -17.76
N VAL A 198 -1.90 0.45 -17.71
CA VAL A 198 -2.49 1.11 -16.56
C VAL A 198 -3.75 1.86 -16.93
N GLU A 199 -4.82 1.54 -16.22
CA GLU A 199 -6.10 2.24 -16.21
C GLU A 199 -6.61 2.27 -14.77
N PRO A 200 -6.31 3.32 -14.00
CA PRO A 200 -6.49 3.34 -12.56
C PRO A 200 -7.97 3.19 -12.20
N PHE A 201 -8.29 2.06 -11.59
CA PHE A 201 -9.54 1.82 -10.92
C PHE A 201 -9.38 2.18 -9.44
N LEU A 202 -9.90 3.34 -9.08
CA LEU A 202 -9.89 3.83 -7.71
C LEU A 202 -11.31 3.72 -7.13
N MET A 203 -11.43 3.05 -5.99
CA MET A 203 -12.68 3.00 -5.23
C MET A 203 -12.62 4.05 -4.12
N VAL A 204 -13.70 4.80 -3.96
CA VAL A 204 -13.88 5.74 -2.86
C VAL A 204 -15.04 5.29 -1.99
N VAL A 205 -14.79 5.21 -0.69
CA VAL A 205 -15.83 4.96 0.31
C VAL A 205 -15.87 6.14 1.25
N ALA A 206 -17.03 6.78 1.42
CA ALA A 206 -17.23 7.86 2.39
C ALA A 206 -17.43 7.33 3.82
N ALA A 207 -16.54 6.43 4.23
CA ALA A 207 -16.42 5.87 5.56
C ALA A 207 -14.94 5.55 5.84
N GLN A 208 -14.61 5.28 7.10
CA GLN A 208 -13.29 4.76 7.44
C GLN A 208 -13.27 3.24 7.25
N ASP A 209 -12.12 2.70 6.85
CA ASP A 209 -11.88 1.27 6.79
C ASP A 209 -11.65 0.70 8.18
N GLU A 210 -12.68 0.15 8.81
CA GLU A 210 -12.59 -0.44 10.15
C GLU A 210 -11.96 -1.84 10.18
N GLU A 211 -11.70 -2.45 9.02
CA GLU A 211 -11.21 -3.83 8.92
C GLU A 211 -9.68 -3.92 9.01
N ARG A 212 -8.98 -2.82 8.71
CA ARG A 212 -7.51 -2.75 8.72
C ARG A 212 -6.98 -1.98 9.94
N GLU A 213 -5.76 -2.33 10.34
CA GLU A 213 -4.99 -1.51 11.26
C GLU A 213 -4.72 -0.14 10.59
N HIS A 214 -4.87 0.92 11.36
CA HIS A 214 -4.57 2.27 10.90
C HIS A 214 -3.20 2.71 11.39
N ARG A 215 -2.50 3.48 10.56
CA ARG A 215 -1.28 4.18 10.94
C ARG A 215 -1.48 5.69 10.80
N ALA A 216 -1.08 6.40 11.84
CA ALA A 216 -0.90 7.84 11.81
C ALA A 216 0.57 8.14 12.09
N ARG A 217 1.20 8.93 11.22
CA ARG A 217 2.60 9.35 11.36
C ARG A 217 2.71 10.85 11.26
N GLY A 218 3.67 11.41 11.99
CA GLY A 218 3.75 12.85 12.13
C GLY A 218 4.79 13.33 13.11
N LEU A 219 4.61 14.58 13.50
CA LEU A 219 5.41 15.24 14.52
C LEU A 219 4.54 15.47 15.77
N LEU A 220 5.12 15.28 16.95
CA LEU A 220 4.46 15.47 18.22
C LEU A 220 4.08 16.95 18.40
N GLN A 221 2.79 17.25 18.50
CA GLN A 221 2.33 18.62 18.76
C GLN A 221 2.13 18.85 20.26
N SER A 222 1.40 17.96 20.93
CA SER A 222 1.14 18.04 22.36
C SER A 222 0.70 16.72 22.97
N VAL A 223 0.94 16.55 24.27
CA VAL A 223 0.45 15.42 25.07
C VAL A 223 -0.45 15.96 26.18
N ASP A 224 -1.65 15.39 26.33
CA ASP A 224 -2.53 15.63 27.47
C ASP A 224 -2.61 14.37 28.32
N THR A 225 -1.87 14.37 29.44
CA THR A 225 -1.83 13.25 30.37
C THR A 225 -3.11 13.06 31.16
N ASP A 226 -3.93 14.11 31.31
CA ASP A 226 -5.20 14.03 32.04
C ASP A 226 -6.30 13.43 31.14
N ALA A 227 -6.28 13.77 29.84
CA ALA A 227 -7.19 13.22 28.84
C ALA A 227 -6.72 11.88 28.25
N SER A 228 -5.46 11.48 28.49
CA SER A 228 -4.79 10.34 27.84
C SER A 228 -4.80 10.46 26.32
N THR A 229 -4.44 11.64 25.81
CA THR A 229 -4.37 11.90 24.37
C THR A 229 -3.04 12.48 23.95
N VAL A 230 -2.68 12.24 22.70
CA VAL A 230 -1.57 12.89 22.00
C VAL A 230 -2.08 13.51 20.71
N THR A 231 -1.68 14.74 20.42
CA THR A 231 -1.94 15.40 19.15
C THR A 231 -0.71 15.35 18.27
N VAL A 232 -0.90 14.93 17.03
CA VAL A 232 0.14 14.72 16.03
C VAL A 232 -0.13 15.64 14.85
N ASP A 233 0.90 16.37 14.42
CA ASP A 233 0.91 17.07 13.14
C ASP A 233 1.18 16.04 12.05
N VAL A 234 0.16 15.74 11.25
CA VAL A 234 0.18 14.63 10.29
C VAL A 234 1.22 14.87 9.21
N ARG A 235 1.95 13.81 8.88
CA ARG A 235 2.98 13.78 7.86
C ARG A 235 2.94 12.42 7.14
N PRO A 236 2.03 12.25 6.18
CA PRO A 236 1.82 10.95 5.56
C PRO A 236 3.06 10.51 4.77
N MET A 237 3.17 9.23 4.43
CA MET A 237 4.08 8.72 3.39
C MET A 237 5.41 9.49 3.22
N ARG A 238 6.51 9.28 3.91
CA ARG A 238 7.82 9.98 3.67
C ARG A 238 7.88 11.53 3.75
N LYS A 239 6.80 12.30 3.57
CA LYS A 239 6.29 13.34 4.49
C LYS A 239 7.16 14.19 5.40
N ARG A 240 8.33 14.75 5.10
CA ARG A 240 9.05 15.50 6.18
C ARG A 240 8.50 16.90 6.47
N GLU A 241 7.89 17.51 5.45
CA GLU A 241 7.39 18.88 5.49
C GLU A 241 5.96 18.95 4.94
N GLY A 242 5.29 20.08 5.13
CA GLY A 242 3.91 20.32 4.70
C GLY A 242 2.90 20.26 5.84
N GLU A 243 1.71 20.83 5.62
CA GLU A 243 0.63 20.93 6.61
C GLU A 243 -0.53 20.01 6.22
N PHE A 244 -0.44 18.72 6.59
CA PHE A 244 -1.47 17.70 6.30
C PHE A 244 -2.55 17.61 7.39
N GLY A 245 -2.69 18.66 8.19
CA GLY A 245 -3.60 18.70 9.32
C GLY A 245 -3.08 18.04 10.59
N THR A 246 -3.96 17.92 11.58
CA THR A 246 -3.64 17.35 12.89
C THR A 246 -4.60 16.23 13.26
N GLN A 247 -4.08 15.23 13.96
CA GLN A 247 -4.85 14.11 14.47
C GLN A 247 -4.69 14.01 15.99
N THR A 248 -5.81 13.88 16.70
CA THR A 248 -5.79 13.50 18.12
C THR A 248 -5.92 12.00 18.25
N ILE A 249 -5.00 11.41 19.00
CA ILE A 249 -4.90 9.97 19.23
C ILE A 249 -5.16 9.71 20.70
N THR A 250 -6.09 8.79 20.96
CA THR A 250 -6.43 8.29 22.29
C THR A 250 -5.47 7.18 22.69
N LEU A 251 -5.02 7.21 23.94
CA LEU A 251 -4.09 6.26 24.54
C LEU A 251 -4.80 5.53 25.68
N THR A 252 -4.49 4.25 25.88
CA THR A 252 -5.08 3.40 26.91
C THR A 252 -4.01 2.83 27.83
N ASP A 253 -4.44 2.14 28.88
CA ASP A 253 -3.53 1.40 29.77
C ASP A 253 -2.85 0.20 29.06
N GLU A 254 -3.35 -0.19 27.89
CA GLU A 254 -2.84 -1.28 27.05
C GLU A 254 -1.94 -0.78 25.91
N THR A 255 -1.88 0.54 25.66
CA THR A 255 -1.02 1.08 24.61
C THR A 255 0.44 0.75 24.91
N GLU A 256 1.12 0.14 23.94
CA GLU A 256 2.54 -0.16 23.96
C GLU A 256 3.33 1.01 23.36
N TYR A 257 4.50 1.31 23.93
CA TYR A 257 5.33 2.42 23.52
C TYR A 257 6.75 1.95 23.26
N THR A 258 7.37 2.49 22.21
CA THR A 258 8.82 2.40 22.00
C THR A 258 9.37 3.81 21.86
N ILE A 259 9.96 4.36 22.91
CA ILE A 259 10.43 5.75 22.97
C ILE A 259 11.94 5.77 23.17
N ASP A 260 12.67 6.30 22.19
CA ASP A 260 14.15 6.33 22.20
C ASP A 260 14.82 4.96 22.48
N GLY A 261 14.16 3.89 22.02
CA GLY A 261 14.48 2.47 22.20
C GLY A 261 14.19 1.89 23.58
N GLU A 262 13.43 2.59 24.43
CA GLU A 262 12.86 2.02 25.64
C GLU A 262 11.42 1.55 25.36
N GLU A 263 11.13 0.30 25.70
CA GLU A 263 9.78 -0.28 25.64
C GLU A 263 9.02 0.00 26.94
N LEU A 264 7.82 0.57 26.81
CA LEU A 264 6.97 1.00 27.93
C LEU A 264 5.50 0.65 27.62
N THR A 265 4.63 0.68 28.63
CA THR A 265 3.20 0.40 28.46
C THR A 265 2.36 1.34 29.31
N GLY A 266 1.17 1.69 28.82
CA GLY A 266 0.17 2.46 29.55
C GLY A 266 0.68 3.79 30.10
N SER A 267 0.45 4.06 31.39
CA SER A 267 0.76 5.35 32.01
C SER A 267 2.24 5.70 32.05
N ASP A 268 3.13 4.70 32.08
CA ASP A 268 4.58 4.92 32.10
C ASP A 268 5.05 5.45 30.75
N GLY A 269 4.55 4.86 29.66
CA GLY A 269 4.78 5.34 28.30
C GLY A 269 4.23 6.73 28.05
N LEU A 270 2.99 7.01 28.51
CA LEU A 270 2.38 8.35 28.41
C LEU A 270 3.20 9.41 29.18
N THR A 271 3.70 9.06 30.37
CA THR A 271 4.53 9.97 31.17
C THR A 271 5.85 10.28 30.46
N GLN A 272 6.49 9.27 29.86
CA GLN A 272 7.73 9.44 29.10
C GLN A 272 7.48 10.26 27.82
N LEU A 273 6.40 9.98 27.09
CA LEU A 273 6.00 10.70 25.89
C LEU A 273 5.81 12.21 26.16
N ALA A 274 5.20 12.55 27.30
CA ALA A 274 4.99 13.93 27.72
C ALA A 274 6.30 14.70 28.04
N THR A 275 7.44 14.01 28.12
CA THR A 275 8.76 14.66 28.31
C THR A 275 9.45 15.04 27.00
N LEU A 276 9.00 14.48 25.87
CA LEU A 276 9.57 14.76 24.56
C LEU A 276 9.28 16.21 24.13
N GLU A 277 10.18 16.79 23.35
CA GLU A 277 9.96 18.13 22.80
C GLU A 277 8.87 18.08 21.71
N ALA A 278 8.18 19.21 21.53
CA ALA A 278 7.34 19.37 20.35
C ALA A 278 8.17 19.17 19.08
N ASP A 279 7.51 18.78 18.00
CA ASP A 279 8.11 18.39 16.72
C ASP A 279 8.92 17.07 16.74
N THR A 280 8.88 16.31 17.85
CA THR A 280 9.50 14.97 17.90
C THR A 280 8.76 14.00 16.98
N ALA A 281 9.48 13.24 16.15
CA ALA A 281 8.90 12.23 15.26
C ALA A 281 8.08 11.19 16.04
N LEU A 282 6.92 10.82 15.48
CA LEU A 282 5.99 9.87 16.08
C LEU A 282 5.25 9.04 15.01
N ILE A 283 5.07 7.75 15.27
CA ILE A 283 4.18 6.85 14.51
C ILE A 283 3.27 6.13 15.50
N ALA A 284 1.97 6.17 15.26
CA ALA A 284 0.98 5.44 16.02
C ALA A 284 0.28 4.42 15.12
N TYR A 285 0.09 3.21 15.65
CA TYR A 285 -0.70 2.14 15.06
C TYR A 285 -1.91 1.88 15.95
N GLY A 286 -3.07 1.65 15.34
CA GLY A 286 -4.28 1.44 16.10
C GLY A 286 -5.53 1.30 15.26
N VAL A 287 -6.67 1.55 15.88
CA VAL A 287 -7.99 1.44 15.24
C VAL A 287 -8.64 2.81 15.24
N LEU A 288 -9.24 3.16 14.10
CA LEU A 288 -10.05 4.36 13.93
C LEU A 288 -11.53 3.98 13.97
N ASP A 289 -12.24 4.44 14.99
CA ASP A 289 -13.69 4.27 15.10
C ASP A 289 -14.39 5.30 14.19
N SER A 290 -15.17 4.84 13.20
CA SER A 290 -15.79 5.73 12.21
C SER A 290 -17.01 6.49 12.74
N ASP A 291 -17.70 5.94 13.74
CA ASP A 291 -18.88 6.56 14.37
C ASP A 291 -18.47 7.68 15.34
N GLU A 292 -17.39 7.46 16.08
CA GLU A 292 -16.88 8.39 17.09
C GLU A 292 -15.74 9.28 16.56
N GLY A 293 -15.15 8.95 15.41
CA GLY A 293 -14.00 9.66 14.82
C GLY A 293 -12.74 9.59 15.67
N THR A 294 -12.61 8.53 16.47
CA THR A 294 -11.55 8.40 17.49
C THR A 294 -10.50 7.39 17.05
N PHE A 295 -9.25 7.85 16.91
CA PHE A 295 -8.10 6.97 16.71
C PHE A 295 -7.62 6.49 18.08
N THR A 296 -7.70 5.20 18.37
CA THR A 296 -7.14 4.61 19.60
C THR A 296 -5.87 3.84 19.28
N ALA A 297 -4.74 4.25 19.85
CA ALA A 297 -3.46 3.60 19.60
C ALA A 297 -3.31 2.31 20.39
N GLN A 298 -2.91 1.25 19.68
CA GLN A 298 -2.42 0.01 20.27
C GLN A 298 -0.91 0.10 20.47
N GLN A 299 -0.19 0.74 19.54
CA GLN A 299 1.24 0.95 19.64
C GLN A 299 1.64 2.37 19.25
N LEU A 300 2.64 2.93 19.92
CA LEU A 300 3.20 4.24 19.64
C LEU A 300 4.72 4.21 19.66
N ILE A 301 5.35 4.66 18.57
CA ILE A 301 6.80 4.75 18.42
C ILE A 301 7.16 6.23 18.35
N ALA A 302 8.12 6.68 19.16
CA ALA A 302 8.51 8.09 19.21
C ALA A 302 10.02 8.31 19.38
N GLY A 303 10.48 9.50 18.97
CA GLY A 303 11.87 9.92 19.10
C GLY A 303 12.79 9.18 18.12
N SER A 304 13.97 8.81 18.61
CA SER A 304 15.00 8.05 17.87
C SER A 304 14.57 6.61 17.53
N SER A 305 13.47 6.12 18.10
CA SER A 305 12.86 4.86 17.67
C SER A 305 12.16 4.95 16.32
N VAL A 306 11.89 6.16 15.82
CA VAL A 306 11.14 6.33 14.56
C VAL A 306 12.12 6.26 13.38
N PRO A 307 11.94 5.32 12.43
CA PRO A 307 12.93 5.03 11.38
C PRO A 307 13.36 6.22 10.51
N TRP A 308 12.55 7.26 10.37
CA TRP A 308 12.89 8.45 9.57
C TRP A 308 13.51 9.61 10.36
N SER A 309 13.93 9.38 11.61
CA SER A 309 14.49 10.42 12.50
C SER A 309 15.97 10.73 12.24
N GLY A 310 16.42 10.63 10.98
CA GLY A 310 17.81 10.89 10.56
C GLY A 310 18.56 9.68 10.00
N ASP A 311 17.94 8.50 10.03
CA ASP A 311 18.49 7.26 9.48
C ASP A 311 18.01 7.01 8.05
N ASP A 312 18.78 6.22 7.30
CA ASP A 312 18.32 5.58 6.08
C ASP A 312 17.50 4.34 6.44
N VAL A 313 16.37 4.13 5.77
CA VAL A 313 15.44 3.03 6.05
C VAL A 313 15.47 2.02 4.92
N ALA A 314 15.70 0.75 5.23
CA ALA A 314 15.54 -0.35 4.28
C ALA A 314 14.40 -1.27 4.72
N LYS A 315 13.47 -1.58 3.83
CA LYS A 315 12.35 -2.50 4.10
C LYS A 315 12.44 -3.67 3.14
N GLY A 316 12.24 -4.89 3.60
CA GLY A 316 12.20 -6.06 2.73
C GLY A 316 12.08 -7.36 3.50
N ILE A 317 12.41 -8.47 2.85
CA ILE A 317 12.40 -9.81 3.45
C ILE A 317 13.80 -10.43 3.46
N VAL A 318 14.17 -11.04 4.58
CA VAL A 318 15.45 -11.75 4.72
C VAL A 318 15.40 -13.03 3.89
N THR A 319 16.24 -13.12 2.87
CA THR A 319 16.35 -14.31 1.99
C THR A 319 17.53 -15.19 2.33
N ALA A 320 18.57 -14.62 2.92
CA ALA A 320 19.72 -15.38 3.42
C ALA A 320 20.33 -14.68 4.63
N ARG A 321 20.97 -15.45 5.51
CA ARG A 321 21.73 -14.93 6.65
C ARG A 321 23.03 -15.70 6.81
N SER A 322 24.10 -14.98 7.14
CA SER A 322 25.39 -15.57 7.51
C SER A 322 25.97 -14.81 8.71
N GLY A 323 25.69 -15.34 9.91
CA GLY A 323 26.08 -14.68 11.16
C GLY A 323 25.32 -13.35 11.32
N ASN A 324 26.05 -12.23 11.33
CA ASN A 324 25.47 -10.90 11.48
C ASN A 324 25.24 -10.18 10.14
N VAL A 325 25.38 -10.88 9.02
CA VAL A 325 25.14 -10.31 7.69
C VAL A 325 23.86 -10.91 7.12
N LEU A 326 22.89 -10.05 6.80
CA LEU A 326 21.64 -10.41 6.16
C LEU A 326 21.70 -10.07 4.67
N THR A 327 21.06 -10.91 3.85
CA THR A 327 20.65 -10.55 2.50
C THR A 327 19.15 -10.33 2.51
N ILE A 328 18.72 -9.14 2.11
CA ILE A 328 17.31 -8.75 2.02
C ILE A 328 16.96 -8.62 0.54
N GLN A 329 15.81 -9.16 0.12
CA GLN A 329 15.27 -8.94 -1.23
C GLN A 329 13.96 -8.16 -1.22
N ALA A 330 13.57 -7.72 -2.42
CA ALA A 330 12.44 -6.82 -2.66
C ALA A 330 12.56 -5.59 -1.75
N ALA A 331 13.76 -5.02 -1.72
CA ALA A 331 14.13 -4.03 -0.74
C ALA A 331 13.72 -2.63 -1.23
N VAL A 332 12.99 -1.88 -0.42
CA VAL A 332 12.79 -0.45 -0.63
C VAL A 332 13.77 0.30 0.25
N LEU A 333 14.65 1.10 -0.35
CA LEU A 333 15.62 1.93 0.34
C LEU A 333 15.16 3.40 0.36
N GLU A 334 14.79 3.90 1.53
CA GLU A 334 14.43 5.29 1.78
C GLU A 334 15.62 6.02 2.39
N ARG A 335 16.31 6.83 1.59
CA ARG A 335 17.45 7.60 2.08
C ARG A 335 16.99 8.90 2.72
N ASP A 336 17.72 9.35 3.74
CA ASP A 336 17.33 10.53 4.55
C ASP A 336 17.04 11.81 3.73
N THR A 337 17.70 11.94 2.58
CA THR A 337 17.68 13.14 1.72
C THR A 337 17.15 12.92 0.31
N LYS A 338 16.62 11.74 -0.03
CA LYS A 338 16.23 11.39 -1.40
C LYS A 338 14.93 10.59 -1.47
N GLU A 339 14.41 10.45 -2.69
CA GLU A 339 13.32 9.53 -3.02
C GLU A 339 13.70 8.08 -2.65
N ALA A 340 12.67 7.27 -2.44
CA ALA A 340 12.84 5.86 -2.18
C ALA A 340 13.19 5.16 -3.49
N ASP A 341 14.13 4.22 -3.45
CA ASP A 341 14.51 3.45 -4.63
C ASP A 341 14.21 1.97 -4.35
N PHE A 342 13.58 1.28 -5.30
CA PHE A 342 13.58 -0.18 -5.27
C PHE A 342 15.00 -0.71 -5.50
N THR A 343 15.39 -1.68 -4.70
CA THR A 343 16.63 -2.42 -4.83
C THR A 343 16.30 -3.90 -4.72
N GLU A 344 16.65 -4.67 -5.77
CA GLU A 344 16.33 -6.09 -5.82
C GLU A 344 16.92 -6.87 -4.64
N SER A 345 18.17 -6.56 -4.27
CA SER A 345 18.90 -7.21 -3.17
C SER A 345 19.78 -6.21 -2.43
N LEU A 346 19.76 -6.27 -1.10
CA LEU A 346 20.51 -5.40 -0.20
C LEU A 346 21.22 -6.21 0.89
N THR A 347 22.47 -5.88 1.18
CA THR A 347 23.20 -6.46 2.32
C THR A 347 23.01 -5.59 3.55
N VAL A 348 22.70 -6.21 4.69
CA VAL A 348 22.56 -5.51 5.97
C VAL A 348 23.47 -6.11 7.03
N THR A 349 24.26 -5.27 7.70
CA THR A 349 25.19 -5.68 8.76
C THR A 349 24.63 -5.34 10.13
N LEU A 350 24.51 -6.35 10.98
CA LEU A 350 24.06 -6.26 12.37
C LEU A 350 25.27 -6.21 13.33
N ALA A 351 25.06 -5.67 14.51
CA ALA A 351 25.95 -5.80 15.65
C ALA A 351 25.17 -6.25 16.89
N ASP A 352 25.89 -6.69 17.93
CA ASP A 352 25.27 -7.02 19.23
C ASP A 352 24.60 -5.79 19.90
N THR A 353 24.89 -4.58 19.40
CA THR A 353 24.27 -3.32 19.82
C THR A 353 23.06 -2.92 18.98
N THR A 354 22.77 -3.63 17.89
CA THR A 354 21.60 -3.39 17.06
C THR A 354 20.34 -3.63 17.89
N ARG A 355 19.47 -2.63 17.92
CA ARG A 355 18.20 -2.73 18.65
C ARG A 355 17.20 -3.51 17.82
N VAL A 356 16.55 -4.50 18.39
CA VAL A 356 15.47 -5.23 17.73
C VAL A 356 14.17 -4.93 18.45
N THR A 357 13.11 -4.70 17.68
CA THR A 357 11.75 -4.50 18.16
C THR A 357 10.80 -5.30 17.29
N ALA A 358 9.66 -5.69 17.84
CA ALA A 358 8.65 -6.45 17.12
C ALA A 358 7.26 -6.14 17.65
N TRP A 359 6.24 -6.64 16.97
CA TRP A 359 4.87 -6.60 17.46
C TRP A 359 4.54 -7.94 18.13
N HIS A 360 4.09 -7.92 19.39
CA HIS A 360 3.69 -9.11 20.14
C HIS A 360 4.81 -10.17 20.33
N LEU A 361 6.07 -9.75 20.29
CA LEU A 361 7.23 -10.52 20.76
C LEU A 361 7.93 -9.70 21.84
N ASP A 362 8.16 -10.31 22.99
CA ASP A 362 8.89 -9.72 24.11
C ASP A 362 10.38 -10.11 24.03
N ASP A 363 11.25 -9.30 24.64
CA ASP A 363 12.68 -9.60 24.82
C ASP A 363 13.45 -9.88 23.50
N THR A 364 13.13 -9.17 22.42
CA THR A 364 13.72 -9.43 21.10
C THR A 364 15.19 -9.01 20.99
N ASP A 365 15.97 -9.80 20.26
CA ASP A 365 17.35 -9.50 19.90
C ASP A 365 17.68 -9.91 18.44
N ILE A 366 18.95 -9.83 18.05
CA ILE A 366 19.37 -10.13 16.67
C ILE A 366 19.21 -11.61 16.29
N ALA A 367 19.02 -12.53 17.23
CA ALA A 367 18.75 -13.94 16.95
C ALA A 367 17.37 -14.12 16.33
N ASP A 368 16.38 -13.28 16.68
CA ASP A 368 15.02 -13.34 16.14
C ASP A 368 14.94 -13.01 14.63
N ILE A 369 16.00 -12.44 14.04
CA ILE A 369 16.03 -12.09 12.61
C ILE A 369 16.42 -13.30 11.75
N SER A 370 15.50 -14.22 11.49
CA SER A 370 15.78 -15.42 10.67
C SER A 370 15.40 -15.28 9.20
N VAL A 371 15.67 -16.33 8.40
CA VAL A 371 15.31 -16.38 6.98
C VAL A 371 13.80 -16.43 6.82
N GLY A 372 13.25 -15.66 5.89
CA GLY A 372 11.81 -15.44 5.72
C GLY A 372 11.23 -14.29 6.54
N GLN A 373 12.04 -13.63 7.39
CA GLN A 373 11.58 -12.54 8.25
C GLN A 373 11.40 -11.24 7.44
N ARG A 374 10.20 -10.65 7.47
CA ARG A 374 9.95 -9.29 6.99
C ARG A 374 10.50 -8.29 8.00
N ILE A 375 11.32 -7.34 7.55
CA ILE A 375 11.98 -6.35 8.42
C ILE A 375 11.88 -4.93 7.88
N SER A 376 11.96 -3.97 8.79
CA SER A 376 12.26 -2.57 8.53
C SER A 376 13.53 -2.22 9.31
N VAL A 377 14.58 -1.84 8.61
CA VAL A 377 15.89 -1.51 9.15
C VAL A 377 16.05 0.00 9.11
N ALA A 378 16.53 0.61 10.20
CA ALA A 378 16.95 2.00 10.26
C ALA A 378 18.44 2.03 10.61
N GLY A 379 19.26 2.56 9.71
CA GLY A 379 20.72 2.59 9.87
C GLY A 379 21.39 3.56 8.90
N THR A 380 22.66 3.32 8.61
CA THR A 380 23.44 4.14 7.66
C THR A 380 23.67 3.38 6.36
N TYR A 381 23.24 3.94 5.24
CA TYR A 381 23.51 3.39 3.91
C TYR A 381 24.85 3.88 3.36
N ASP A 382 25.71 2.95 2.94
CA ASP A 382 26.97 3.26 2.26
C ASP A 382 26.80 3.18 0.74
N SER A 383 26.79 4.34 0.08
CA SER A 383 26.65 4.42 -1.38
C SER A 383 27.83 3.86 -2.19
N GLU A 384 29.00 3.61 -1.58
CA GLU A 384 30.15 3.01 -2.28
C GLU A 384 30.05 1.48 -2.35
N THR A 385 29.53 0.85 -1.30
CA THR A 385 29.38 -0.60 -1.18
C THR A 385 27.98 -1.08 -1.55
N GLY A 386 26.97 -0.24 -1.33
CA GLY A 386 25.56 -0.59 -1.46
C GLY A 386 25.01 -1.29 -0.20
N ASP A 387 25.73 -1.29 0.91
CA ASP A 387 25.35 -1.99 2.14
C ASP A 387 24.69 -1.04 3.16
N VAL A 388 23.88 -1.58 4.06
CA VAL A 388 23.33 -0.84 5.22
C VAL A 388 23.97 -1.36 6.51
N ASP A 389 24.56 -0.45 7.28
CA ASP A 389 25.09 -0.73 8.62
C ASP A 389 24.07 -0.33 9.69
N VAL A 390 23.69 -1.29 10.53
CA VAL A 390 22.69 -1.13 11.61
C VAL A 390 23.34 -1.26 12.99
N SER A 391 24.67 -1.15 13.08
CA SER A 391 25.39 -1.35 14.34
C SER A 391 24.97 -0.37 15.43
N GLU A 392 24.66 0.89 15.07
CA GLU A 392 24.11 1.92 15.96
C GLU A 392 22.61 2.17 15.72
N GLY A 393 22.00 1.37 14.84
CA GLY A 393 20.62 1.54 14.38
C GLY A 393 19.63 0.57 15.03
N SER A 394 18.50 0.37 14.35
CA SER A 394 17.44 -0.53 14.79
C SER A 394 16.86 -1.38 13.66
N VAL A 395 16.34 -2.55 14.03
CA VAL A 395 15.57 -3.44 13.18
C VAL A 395 14.21 -3.63 13.83
N ARG A 396 13.16 -3.42 13.04
CA ARG A 396 11.78 -3.74 13.42
C ARG A 396 11.32 -4.96 12.65
N LEU A 397 10.96 -6.02 13.37
CA LEU A 397 10.33 -7.21 12.82
C LEU A 397 8.88 -6.91 12.48
N LYS A 398 8.46 -7.32 11.29
CA LYS A 398 7.06 -7.31 10.86
C LYS A 398 6.55 -8.75 10.79
N LEU A 399 5.23 -8.94 10.89
CA LEU A 399 4.65 -10.25 10.62
C LEU A 399 5.04 -10.71 9.22
N SER A 400 5.55 -11.93 9.18
CA SER A 400 5.84 -12.64 7.95
C SER A 400 4.65 -13.53 7.61
N GLN A 401 4.48 -13.82 6.33
CA GLN A 401 3.44 -14.72 5.83
C GLN A 401 4.12 -15.83 5.04
N VAL A 402 3.73 -17.07 5.30
CA VAL A 402 4.12 -18.24 4.51
C VAL A 402 2.86 -18.92 3.99
N SER A 403 2.93 -19.50 2.79
CA SER A 403 1.83 -20.29 2.24
C SER A 403 2.35 -21.56 1.56
N GLY A 404 1.55 -22.61 1.65
CA GLY A 404 1.95 -23.94 1.19
C GLY A 404 0.83 -24.96 1.36
N GLN A 405 1.11 -26.18 0.90
CA GLN A 405 0.19 -27.32 1.04
C GLN A 405 0.48 -28.09 2.32
N VAL A 406 -0.56 -28.55 3.01
CA VAL A 406 -0.44 -29.34 4.24
C VAL A 406 0.11 -30.74 3.92
N VAL A 407 1.33 -31.03 4.37
CA VAL A 407 1.93 -32.38 4.28
C VAL A 407 1.72 -33.20 5.55
N ASN A 408 1.47 -32.52 6.68
CA ASN A 408 1.12 -33.14 7.96
C ASN A 408 0.28 -32.18 8.81
N THR A 409 -0.65 -32.70 9.62
CA THR A 409 -1.54 -31.88 10.47
C THR A 409 -1.16 -31.91 11.95
N SER A 410 -0.27 -32.81 12.38
CA SER A 410 0.22 -32.87 13.76
C SER A 410 1.63 -33.51 13.87
N PRO A 411 2.71 -32.72 14.04
CA PRO A 411 2.73 -31.25 13.96
C PRO A 411 2.29 -30.76 12.57
N LEU A 412 1.88 -29.48 12.48
CA LEU A 412 1.57 -28.90 11.18
C LEU A 412 2.88 -28.74 10.39
N GLU A 413 2.97 -29.39 9.24
CA GLU A 413 4.09 -29.28 8.32
C GLU A 413 3.55 -28.92 6.93
N LEU A 414 4.23 -28.01 6.25
CA LEU A 414 3.83 -27.49 4.95
C LEU A 414 4.90 -27.75 3.88
N ASP A 415 4.46 -28.08 2.66
CA ASP A 415 5.24 -27.90 1.45
C ASP A 415 5.07 -26.44 1.00
N LEU A 416 6.08 -25.61 1.25
CA LEU A 416 6.02 -24.18 1.03
C LEU A 416 5.98 -23.85 -0.47
N ALA A 417 5.00 -23.03 -0.84
CA ALA A 417 4.92 -22.44 -2.17
C ALA A 417 5.50 -21.02 -2.22
N ALA A 418 5.33 -20.26 -1.12
CA ALA A 418 5.81 -18.89 -1.04
C ALA A 418 6.12 -18.43 0.40
N VAL A 419 7.05 -17.50 0.51
CA VAL A 419 7.41 -16.77 1.74
C VAL A 419 7.37 -15.27 1.42
N GLY A 420 6.47 -14.52 2.08
CA GLY A 420 6.28 -13.08 1.85
C GLY A 420 5.99 -12.73 0.39
N ASN A 421 5.12 -13.51 -0.28
CA ASN A 421 4.78 -13.39 -1.71
C ASN A 421 5.96 -13.58 -2.68
N ARG A 422 7.03 -14.24 -2.23
CA ARG A 422 8.19 -14.60 -3.04
C ARG A 422 8.29 -16.11 -3.16
N THR A 423 8.77 -16.61 -4.29
CA THR A 423 9.00 -18.05 -4.46
C THR A 423 10.08 -18.53 -3.49
N VAL A 424 9.90 -19.74 -2.99
CA VAL A 424 10.77 -20.36 -1.99
C VAL A 424 12.20 -20.56 -2.51
N ASP A 425 12.37 -20.73 -3.82
CA ASP A 425 13.69 -20.92 -4.47
C ASP A 425 14.64 -19.73 -4.25
N LEU A 426 14.13 -18.57 -3.83
CA LEU A 426 14.93 -17.38 -3.51
C LEU A 426 15.54 -17.41 -2.11
N PHE A 427 15.11 -18.32 -1.24
CA PHE A 427 15.50 -18.35 0.17
C PHE A 427 16.59 -19.40 0.41
N ASP A 428 17.66 -18.97 1.07
CA ASP A 428 18.71 -19.84 1.58
C ASP A 428 18.46 -20.08 3.08
N PHE A 429 17.85 -21.23 3.39
CA PHE A 429 17.55 -21.63 4.77
C PHE A 429 18.78 -22.16 5.54
N ALA A 430 19.98 -22.13 4.95
CA ALA A 430 21.17 -22.62 5.63
C ALA A 430 21.46 -21.86 6.94
N GLY A 431 21.77 -22.62 7.99
CA GLY A 431 22.09 -22.09 9.31
C GLY A 431 20.90 -21.61 10.14
N THR A 432 19.66 -21.83 9.67
CA THR A 432 18.45 -21.57 10.46
C THR A 432 18.32 -22.51 11.65
N GLY A 433 18.90 -23.71 11.60
CA GLY A 433 18.91 -24.68 12.68
C GLY A 433 20.23 -24.77 13.47
N GLU A 434 20.26 -25.59 14.53
CA GLU A 434 21.48 -25.84 15.32
C GLU A 434 22.57 -26.59 14.52
N SER A 435 22.16 -27.28 13.45
CA SER A 435 23.02 -27.99 12.52
C SER A 435 22.41 -27.99 11.12
N ASN A 436 23.21 -28.29 10.09
CA ASN A 436 22.73 -28.35 8.71
C ASN A 436 21.60 -29.38 8.47
N ASP A 437 21.48 -30.40 9.34
CA ASP A 437 20.41 -31.39 9.24
C ASP A 437 19.10 -30.91 9.91
N ASP A 438 19.18 -29.82 10.69
CA ASP A 438 18.07 -29.21 11.41
C ASP A 438 17.69 -27.83 10.83
N ASP A 439 18.32 -27.43 9.72
CA ASP A 439 17.92 -26.23 8.98
C ASP A 439 16.49 -26.41 8.43
N ALA A 440 15.74 -25.31 8.35
CA ALA A 440 14.37 -25.32 7.89
C ALA A 440 14.25 -25.95 6.48
N ASP A 441 13.37 -26.94 6.36
CA ASP A 441 13.12 -27.67 5.12
C ASP A 441 11.85 -27.12 4.47
N PRO A 442 11.92 -26.44 3.31
CA PRO A 442 10.74 -25.90 2.66
C PRO A 442 9.73 -26.97 2.23
N ASP A 443 10.15 -28.21 1.97
CA ASP A 443 9.25 -29.31 1.57
C ASP A 443 8.53 -29.93 2.79
N ALA A 444 8.99 -29.61 4.01
CA ALA A 444 8.49 -30.13 5.28
C ALA A 444 8.53 -29.08 6.40
N TYR A 445 8.11 -27.85 6.07
CA TYR A 445 8.31 -26.67 6.90
C TYR A 445 7.40 -26.72 8.12
N THR A 446 7.99 -26.80 9.31
CA THR A 446 7.30 -27.10 10.56
C THR A 446 6.74 -25.83 11.20
N ILE A 447 5.42 -25.78 11.35
CA ILE A 447 4.71 -24.66 11.96
C ILE A 447 4.38 -24.96 13.43
N GLN A 448 4.85 -24.10 14.32
CA GLN A 448 4.41 -24.07 15.71
C GLN A 448 3.06 -23.35 15.80
N THR A 449 2.01 -24.10 16.13
CA THR A 449 0.64 -23.56 16.15
C THR A 449 0.13 -23.23 17.55
N ALA A 450 0.92 -23.50 18.59
CA ALA A 450 0.56 -23.32 19.99
C ALA A 450 -0.86 -23.86 20.33
N SER A 451 -1.84 -22.97 20.55
CA SER A 451 -3.24 -23.32 20.83
C SER A 451 -4.20 -23.06 19.67
N LEU A 452 -3.69 -22.72 18.48
CA LEU A 452 -4.50 -22.51 17.28
C LEU A 452 -5.19 -23.82 16.88
N SER A 453 -6.46 -23.73 16.48
CA SER A 453 -7.22 -24.89 16.07
C SER A 453 -6.85 -25.31 14.65
N LEU A 454 -6.49 -26.58 14.47
CA LEU A 454 -6.22 -27.19 13.17
C LEU A 454 -7.33 -28.15 12.72
N SER A 455 -8.48 -28.13 13.40
CA SER A 455 -9.56 -29.11 13.22
C SER A 455 -10.16 -29.16 11.82
N ASN A 456 -9.94 -28.09 11.04
CA ASN A 456 -10.49 -27.93 9.70
C ASN A 456 -9.48 -28.28 8.61
N LEU A 457 -8.23 -28.58 8.97
CA LEU A 457 -7.17 -28.87 8.01
C LEU A 457 -7.03 -30.38 7.78
N GLU A 458 -6.99 -30.75 6.51
CA GLU A 458 -6.68 -32.07 5.99
C GLU A 458 -5.35 -32.03 5.21
N LEU A 459 -4.88 -33.21 4.76
CA LEU A 459 -3.70 -33.27 3.90
C LEU A 459 -4.02 -32.67 2.52
N ASP A 460 -3.01 -32.08 1.88
CA ASP A 460 -3.09 -31.39 0.59
C ASP A 460 -3.87 -30.06 0.58
N ASP A 461 -4.47 -29.67 1.71
CA ASP A 461 -5.11 -28.37 1.87
C ASP A 461 -4.10 -27.24 1.72
N TRP A 462 -4.52 -26.15 1.09
CA TRP A 462 -3.72 -24.94 1.03
C TRP A 462 -3.92 -24.12 2.30
N VAL A 463 -2.85 -23.58 2.85
CA VAL A 463 -2.91 -22.72 4.04
C VAL A 463 -2.03 -21.50 3.89
N SER A 464 -2.45 -20.40 4.51
CA SER A 464 -1.65 -19.20 4.73
C SER A 464 -1.46 -19.03 6.23
N VAL A 465 -0.21 -18.87 6.65
CA VAL A 465 0.18 -18.74 8.05
C VAL A 465 0.86 -17.40 8.24
N ARG A 466 0.45 -16.64 9.26
CA ARG A 466 1.11 -15.38 9.66
C ARG A 466 1.76 -15.52 11.03
N GLY A 467 2.93 -14.90 11.18
CA GLY A 467 3.71 -14.98 12.39
C GLY A 467 5.18 -14.63 12.16
N TYR A 468 6.07 -15.32 12.85
CA TYR A 468 7.51 -15.06 12.84
C TYR A 468 8.28 -16.36 12.59
N PRO A 469 9.29 -16.38 11.70
CA PRO A 469 10.29 -17.43 11.68
C PRO A 469 10.92 -17.62 13.06
N THR A 470 11.25 -18.86 13.40
CA THR A 470 11.99 -19.15 14.64
C THR A 470 13.37 -18.50 14.63
N GLU A 471 13.89 -18.17 15.82
CA GLU A 471 15.25 -17.67 16.03
C GLU A 471 16.30 -18.40 15.17
N TYR A 472 17.21 -17.63 14.57
CA TYR A 472 18.25 -18.15 13.71
C TYR A 472 19.26 -19.01 14.47
N GLY A 473 19.48 -20.23 13.98
CA GLY A 473 20.38 -21.21 14.58
C GLY A 473 19.73 -22.07 15.67
N VAL A 474 18.39 -22.09 15.75
CA VAL A 474 17.62 -22.82 16.77
C VAL A 474 16.74 -23.88 16.13
N ALA A 475 16.85 -25.13 16.60
CA ALA A 475 16.09 -26.28 16.10
C ALA A 475 14.78 -26.51 16.87
N ASN A 476 13.88 -25.53 16.87
CA ASN A 476 12.56 -25.65 17.51
C ASN A 476 11.44 -25.39 16.49
N GLY A 477 11.36 -26.18 15.41
CA GLY A 477 10.44 -25.87 14.30
C GLY A 477 10.77 -24.55 13.61
N ASP A 478 10.15 -24.29 12.47
CA ASP A 478 10.66 -23.28 11.54
C ASP A 478 9.93 -21.95 11.67
N PHE A 479 8.69 -21.96 12.17
CA PHE A 479 7.84 -20.78 12.22
C PHE A 479 6.87 -20.80 13.39
N SER A 480 6.78 -19.70 14.12
CA SER A 480 5.82 -19.46 15.19
C SER A 480 4.57 -18.75 14.65
N ALA A 481 3.45 -19.46 14.60
CA ALA A 481 2.21 -18.96 14.04
C ALA A 481 1.40 -18.14 15.05
N ILE A 482 0.92 -16.99 14.60
CA ILE A 482 -0.10 -16.17 15.26
C ILE A 482 -1.48 -16.48 14.69
N SER A 483 -1.55 -16.71 13.37
CA SER A 483 -2.78 -17.17 12.71
C SER A 483 -2.46 -18.21 11.65
N VAL A 484 -3.41 -19.14 11.48
CA VAL A 484 -3.42 -20.17 10.45
C VAL A 484 -4.77 -20.09 9.77
N ASN A 485 -4.76 -19.76 8.47
CA ASN A 485 -5.95 -19.62 7.66
C ASN A 485 -5.91 -20.69 6.56
N GLU A 486 -6.96 -21.51 6.50
CA GLU A 486 -7.21 -22.36 5.35
C GLU A 486 -7.50 -21.50 4.12
N ILE A 487 -6.83 -21.81 3.02
CA ILE A 487 -7.07 -21.18 1.73
C ILE A 487 -7.97 -22.14 0.94
N SER A 488 -9.24 -21.75 0.84
CA SER A 488 -10.23 -22.50 0.09
C SER A 488 -10.96 -21.57 -0.87
N TRP A 489 -11.25 -22.08 -2.07
CA TRP A 489 -11.99 -21.34 -3.10
C TRP A 489 -13.30 -20.77 -2.58
N THR A 490 -13.98 -21.51 -1.69
CA THR A 490 -15.31 -21.15 -1.19
C THR A 490 -15.31 -20.16 -0.04
N THR A 491 -14.16 -19.87 0.57
CA THR A 491 -14.07 -18.99 1.77
C THR A 491 -13.03 -17.89 1.62
N THR A 492 -12.16 -17.99 0.61
CA THR A 492 -11.12 -17.02 0.33
C THR A 492 -11.51 -16.24 -0.91
N ALA A 493 -11.46 -14.92 -0.81
CA ALA A 493 -11.70 -14.05 -1.95
C ALA A 493 -10.74 -14.41 -3.10
N ALA A 494 -11.30 -14.61 -4.28
CA ALA A 494 -10.61 -14.81 -5.53
C ALA A 494 -10.57 -13.50 -6.33
N SER A 495 -9.48 -13.30 -7.07
CA SER A 495 -9.37 -12.30 -8.13
C SER A 495 -9.32 -13.02 -9.46
N PHE A 496 -10.27 -12.71 -10.34
CA PHE A 496 -10.43 -13.27 -11.67
C PHE A 496 -10.27 -12.16 -12.69
N VAL A 497 -9.37 -12.36 -13.64
CA VAL A 497 -9.14 -11.47 -14.76
C VAL A 497 -9.25 -12.26 -16.05
N ALA A 498 -10.02 -11.75 -17.01
CA ALA A 498 -10.17 -12.34 -18.33
C ALA A 498 -9.98 -11.27 -19.42
N HIS A 499 -9.17 -11.61 -20.41
CA HIS A 499 -8.91 -10.77 -21.58
C HIS A 499 -9.31 -11.50 -22.84
N TRP A 500 -10.09 -10.84 -23.68
CA TRP A 500 -10.50 -11.35 -24.98
C TRP A 500 -9.84 -10.57 -26.10
N LEU A 501 -9.55 -11.24 -27.21
CA LEU A 501 -9.18 -10.57 -28.44
C LEU A 501 -10.39 -9.83 -29.01
N LEU A 502 -10.17 -8.67 -29.62
CA LEU A 502 -11.21 -7.73 -30.09
C LEU A 502 -12.19 -8.32 -31.12
N ASP A 503 -11.83 -9.43 -31.77
CA ASP A 503 -12.72 -10.15 -32.68
C ASP A 503 -13.75 -11.03 -31.93
N ASP A 504 -13.68 -11.09 -30.61
CA ASP A 504 -14.51 -11.89 -29.73
C ASP A 504 -15.61 -11.07 -29.06
N THR A 505 -16.81 -11.12 -29.62
CA THR A 505 -17.98 -10.40 -29.08
C THR A 505 -18.80 -11.22 -28.07
N ASP A 506 -18.43 -12.48 -27.82
CA ASP A 506 -19.26 -13.42 -27.05
C ASP A 506 -18.67 -13.75 -25.66
N GLY A 507 -17.58 -13.07 -25.26
CA GLY A 507 -16.86 -13.33 -24.02
C GLY A 507 -17.69 -13.12 -22.75
N VAL A 508 -18.63 -12.16 -22.77
CA VAL A 508 -19.49 -11.81 -21.63
C VAL A 508 -20.92 -11.63 -22.09
N THR A 509 -21.85 -12.38 -21.50
CA THR A 509 -23.29 -12.30 -21.80
C THR A 509 -24.12 -12.15 -20.53
N ILE A 510 -25.20 -11.38 -20.60
CA ILE A 510 -26.10 -11.15 -19.46
C ILE A 510 -27.16 -12.26 -19.40
N ASP A 511 -27.24 -12.97 -18.28
CA ASP A 511 -28.25 -14.00 -17.97
C ASP A 511 -29.09 -13.57 -16.75
N SER A 512 -30.20 -12.89 -17.02
CA SER A 512 -31.16 -12.31 -16.05
C SER A 512 -30.57 -11.46 -14.91
N ASP A 513 -29.93 -12.11 -13.95
CA ASP A 513 -29.42 -11.63 -12.67
C ASP A 513 -27.94 -11.99 -12.48
N ALA A 514 -27.28 -12.49 -13.53
CA ALA A 514 -25.89 -12.91 -13.54
C ALA A 514 -25.22 -12.56 -14.88
N LEU A 515 -23.89 -12.64 -14.92
CA LEU A 515 -23.11 -12.70 -16.16
C LEU A 515 -22.68 -14.14 -16.42
N THR A 516 -22.75 -14.55 -17.68
CA THR A 516 -22.08 -15.75 -18.17
C THR A 516 -20.79 -15.35 -18.88
N VAL A 517 -19.68 -16.00 -18.53
CA VAL A 517 -18.33 -15.69 -19.02
C VAL A 517 -17.81 -16.87 -19.84
N ASP A 518 -17.48 -16.63 -21.11
CA ASP A 518 -16.83 -17.63 -21.97
C ASP A 518 -15.31 -17.42 -21.98
N THR A 519 -14.60 -18.29 -21.26
CA THR A 519 -13.14 -18.23 -21.14
C THR A 519 -12.40 -19.02 -22.24
N SER A 520 -13.11 -19.65 -23.18
CA SER A 520 -12.50 -20.56 -24.17
C SER A 520 -11.52 -19.87 -25.14
N ARG A 521 -11.67 -18.56 -25.32
CA ARG A 521 -10.82 -17.70 -26.15
C ARG A 521 -10.21 -16.54 -25.36
N ALA A 522 -10.29 -16.60 -24.04
CA ALA A 522 -9.72 -15.60 -23.16
C ALA A 522 -8.33 -16.01 -22.66
N THR A 523 -7.46 -15.03 -22.44
CA THR A 523 -6.35 -15.18 -21.51
C THR A 523 -6.89 -14.93 -20.11
N VAL A 524 -6.79 -15.93 -19.23
CA VAL A 524 -7.35 -15.89 -17.88
C VAL A 524 -6.24 -15.91 -16.84
N ARG A 525 -6.40 -15.07 -15.81
CA ARG A 525 -5.65 -15.15 -14.56
C ARG A 525 -6.65 -15.32 -13.43
N LEU A 526 -6.47 -16.33 -12.60
CA LEU A 526 -7.28 -16.56 -11.40
C LEU A 526 -6.35 -16.74 -10.21
N ARG A 527 -6.57 -15.95 -9.16
CA ARG A 527 -5.78 -15.94 -7.93
C ARG A 527 -6.69 -16.05 -6.72
N LEU A 528 -6.18 -16.62 -5.64
CA LEU A 528 -6.79 -16.57 -4.32
C LEU A 528 -6.01 -15.59 -3.45
N ARG A 529 -6.73 -14.76 -2.70
CA ARG A 529 -6.12 -13.84 -1.75
C ARG A 529 -5.20 -14.61 -0.79
N GLY A 530 -3.94 -14.17 -0.70
CA GLY A 530 -2.94 -14.81 0.16
C GLY A 530 -2.18 -15.98 -0.48
N VAL A 531 -2.49 -16.32 -1.74
CA VAL A 531 -1.64 -17.18 -2.58
C VAL A 531 -1.05 -16.35 -3.69
N SER A 532 0.26 -16.07 -3.56
CA SER A 532 0.99 -15.23 -4.52
C SER A 532 1.19 -15.89 -5.89
N ARG A 533 0.87 -17.18 -6.06
CA ARG A 533 1.05 -17.92 -7.31
C ARG A 533 -0.26 -18.48 -7.85
N GLU A 534 -0.33 -18.60 -9.18
CA GLU A 534 -1.39 -19.35 -9.86
C GLU A 534 -1.39 -20.80 -9.37
N VAL A 535 -2.49 -21.21 -8.72
CA VAL A 535 -2.66 -22.58 -8.26
C VAL A 535 -2.98 -23.43 -9.48
N SER A 536 -2.03 -24.24 -9.94
CA SER A 536 -1.99 -24.90 -11.27
C SER A 536 -3.11 -25.91 -11.59
N ASN A 537 -4.18 -25.98 -10.79
CA ASN A 537 -5.40 -26.76 -11.01
C ASN A 537 -6.66 -25.86 -11.03
N LEU A 538 -6.58 -24.68 -11.64
CA LEU A 538 -7.61 -23.64 -11.53
C LEU A 538 -9.01 -24.13 -11.93
N ALA A 539 -9.97 -23.89 -11.04
CA ALA A 539 -11.37 -23.82 -11.39
C ALA A 539 -11.55 -22.73 -12.46
N THR A 540 -12.44 -22.94 -13.42
CA THR A 540 -12.84 -21.89 -14.35
C THR A 540 -13.92 -21.02 -13.73
N VAL A 541 -14.00 -19.75 -14.13
CA VAL A 541 -15.17 -18.91 -13.87
C VAL A 541 -15.99 -18.91 -15.14
N SER A 542 -17.22 -19.42 -15.06
CA SER A 542 -18.18 -19.38 -16.17
C SER A 542 -19.43 -18.58 -15.84
N ARG A 543 -19.63 -18.21 -14.57
CA ARG A 543 -20.74 -17.38 -14.11
C ARG A 543 -20.28 -16.37 -13.05
N ILE A 544 -20.80 -15.15 -13.12
CA ILE A 544 -20.57 -14.10 -12.11
C ILE A 544 -21.92 -13.59 -11.60
N GLU A 545 -22.10 -13.60 -10.28
CA GLU A 545 -23.29 -13.10 -9.58
C GLU A 545 -22.90 -11.99 -8.59
N ALA A 546 -23.87 -11.24 -8.10
CA ALA A 546 -23.65 -10.19 -7.12
C ALA A 546 -23.46 -10.73 -5.69
N ALA A 547 -22.48 -10.20 -4.97
CA ALA A 547 -22.46 -10.29 -3.51
C ALA A 547 -23.56 -9.44 -2.88
N GLU A 548 -23.84 -9.65 -1.59
CA GLU A 548 -24.81 -8.83 -0.84
C GLU A 548 -24.45 -7.34 -0.82
N GLN A 549 -23.14 -7.05 -0.83
CA GLN A 549 -22.57 -5.72 -0.96
C GLN A 549 -21.49 -5.79 -2.04
N GLY A 550 -21.76 -5.17 -3.19
CA GLY A 550 -20.81 -5.14 -4.29
C GLY A 550 -20.62 -3.74 -4.88
N ARG A 551 -19.59 -3.61 -5.70
CA ARG A 551 -19.29 -2.43 -6.50
C ARG A 551 -19.02 -2.86 -7.93
N TYR A 552 -19.73 -2.27 -8.87
CA TYR A 552 -19.68 -2.68 -10.26
C TYR A 552 -19.41 -1.48 -11.15
N ALA A 553 -18.58 -1.62 -12.16
CA ALA A 553 -18.22 -0.52 -13.05
C ALA A 553 -18.13 -0.96 -14.50
N ILE A 554 -18.43 -0.03 -15.39
CA ILE A 554 -18.28 -0.18 -16.84
C ILE A 554 -17.29 0.88 -17.29
N HIS A 555 -16.28 0.46 -18.05
CA HIS A 555 -15.28 1.33 -18.62
C HIS A 555 -15.30 1.22 -20.16
N MET A 556 -15.23 2.35 -20.85
CA MET A 556 -15.12 2.43 -22.31
C MET A 556 -13.74 2.97 -22.65
N ALA A 557 -12.92 2.21 -23.40
CA ALA A 557 -11.58 2.65 -23.77
C ALA A 557 -11.61 3.90 -24.67
N GLY A 558 -10.62 4.78 -24.52
CA GLY A 558 -10.45 5.97 -25.37
C GLY A 558 -11.19 7.24 -24.93
N GLU A 559 -12.02 7.20 -23.88
CA GLU A 559 -12.48 8.41 -23.18
C GLU A 559 -11.40 8.89 -22.21
N GLN A 560 -10.51 9.77 -22.71
CA GLN A 560 -9.44 10.39 -21.90
C GLN A 560 -9.96 11.39 -20.84
N ASP A 561 -11.22 11.78 -20.92
CA ASP A 561 -11.87 12.58 -19.88
C ASP A 561 -12.57 11.62 -18.92
N ALA A 562 -12.35 11.79 -17.61
CA ALA A 562 -12.86 10.97 -16.52
C ALA A 562 -14.40 10.95 -16.34
N GLU A 563 -15.16 11.23 -17.39
CA GLU A 563 -16.63 11.14 -17.46
C GLU A 563 -17.12 9.69 -17.76
N GLY A 564 -16.22 8.73 -17.99
CA GLY A 564 -16.55 7.41 -18.57
C GLY A 564 -16.79 6.23 -17.62
N SER A 565 -16.61 6.37 -16.29
CA SER A 565 -16.79 5.26 -15.34
C SER A 565 -17.87 5.54 -14.30
N ALA A 566 -19.07 4.99 -14.52
CA ALA A 566 -20.10 4.96 -13.49
C ALA A 566 -19.86 3.76 -12.56
N ILE A 567 -19.83 4.03 -11.24
CA ILE A 567 -19.82 2.98 -10.21
C ILE A 567 -21.26 2.73 -9.75
N TYR A 568 -21.65 1.46 -9.76
CA TYR A 568 -22.97 0.98 -9.36
C TYR A 568 -22.84 0.18 -8.07
N SER A 569 -23.68 0.50 -7.07
CA SER A 569 -23.85 -0.31 -5.85
C SER A 569 -24.96 -1.36 -5.99
N ASP A 570 -25.91 -1.15 -6.92
CA ASP A 570 -26.96 -2.11 -7.28
C ASP A 570 -26.59 -2.87 -8.56
N PHE A 571 -26.59 -4.21 -8.48
CA PHE A 571 -26.20 -5.05 -9.61
C PHE A 571 -27.22 -5.03 -10.76
N SER A 572 -28.52 -4.82 -10.47
CA SER A 572 -29.55 -4.77 -11.53
C SER A 572 -29.42 -3.48 -12.35
N GLU A 573 -29.07 -2.37 -11.71
CA GLU A 573 -28.74 -1.11 -12.37
C GLU A 573 -27.48 -1.27 -13.24
N PHE A 574 -26.43 -1.91 -12.70
CA PHE A 574 -25.23 -2.26 -13.46
C PHE A 574 -25.54 -3.12 -14.70
N LEU A 575 -26.29 -4.22 -14.56
CA LEU A 575 -26.65 -5.09 -15.68
C LEU A 575 -27.46 -4.34 -16.75
N THR A 576 -28.30 -3.38 -16.34
CA THR A 576 -29.06 -2.53 -17.27
C THR A 576 -28.11 -1.64 -18.07
N ALA A 577 -27.17 -0.97 -17.39
CA ALA A 577 -26.17 -0.13 -18.05
C ALA A 577 -25.23 -0.95 -18.96
N LEU A 578 -24.83 -2.15 -18.52
CA LEU A 578 -23.98 -3.05 -19.31
C LEU A 578 -24.70 -3.51 -20.58
N ALA A 579 -26.00 -3.84 -20.48
CA ALA A 579 -26.80 -4.19 -21.64
C ALA A 579 -26.88 -3.04 -22.65
N GLU A 580 -26.94 -1.79 -22.18
CA GLU A 580 -26.90 -0.61 -23.04
C GLU A 580 -25.52 -0.44 -23.69
N ALA A 581 -24.42 -0.58 -22.93
CA ALA A 581 -23.06 -0.51 -23.44
C ALA A 581 -22.76 -1.58 -24.51
N GLN A 582 -23.23 -2.82 -24.31
CA GLN A 582 -23.11 -3.91 -25.29
C GLN A 582 -23.88 -3.67 -26.60
N THR A 583 -24.74 -2.65 -26.70
CA THR A 583 -25.34 -2.25 -27.99
C THR A 583 -24.42 -1.38 -28.85
N GLY A 584 -23.29 -0.91 -28.29
CA GLY A 584 -22.25 -0.19 -29.01
C GLY A 584 -21.49 -1.07 -30.03
N ASP A 585 -20.57 -0.44 -30.75
CA ASP A 585 -19.74 -1.11 -31.77
C ASP A 585 -18.45 -1.73 -31.17
N GLU A 586 -18.15 -1.45 -29.89
CA GLU A 586 -16.96 -1.95 -29.20
C GLU A 586 -17.26 -3.27 -28.48
N PRO A 587 -16.40 -4.30 -28.60
CA PRO A 587 -16.52 -5.55 -27.85
C PRO A 587 -16.02 -5.40 -26.42
N VAL A 588 -16.40 -6.34 -25.54
CA VAL A 588 -15.77 -6.48 -24.23
C VAL A 588 -14.36 -7.02 -24.42
N GLY A 589 -13.35 -6.21 -24.11
CA GLY A 589 -11.93 -6.60 -24.21
C GLY A 589 -11.38 -7.18 -22.91
N HIS A 590 -11.91 -6.73 -21.77
CA HIS A 590 -11.37 -7.04 -20.46
C HIS A 590 -12.46 -7.13 -19.40
N LEU A 591 -12.30 -8.06 -18.45
CA LEU A 591 -13.13 -8.18 -17.26
C LEU A 591 -12.25 -8.50 -16.05
N THR A 592 -12.43 -7.73 -14.98
CA THR A 592 -11.87 -8.04 -13.66
C THR A 592 -13.01 -8.25 -12.67
N ALA A 593 -12.97 -9.36 -11.94
CA ALA A 593 -13.93 -9.67 -10.89
C ALA A 593 -13.22 -10.11 -9.62
N ARG A 594 -13.72 -9.67 -8.47
CA ARG A 594 -13.26 -10.12 -7.16
C ARG A 594 -14.43 -10.56 -6.31
N GLY A 595 -14.25 -11.65 -5.59
CA GLY A 595 -15.33 -12.22 -4.78
C GLY A 595 -15.07 -13.67 -4.39
N GLU A 596 -16.08 -14.35 -3.88
CA GLU A 596 -15.95 -15.76 -3.48
C GLU A 596 -16.21 -16.68 -4.68
N LEU A 597 -15.36 -17.68 -4.92
CA LEU A 597 -15.52 -18.62 -6.03
C LEU A 597 -16.06 -19.96 -5.52
N ASP A 598 -17.19 -20.39 -6.05
CA ASP A 598 -17.61 -21.79 -5.92
C ASP A 598 -17.04 -22.60 -7.09
N PRO A 599 -16.01 -23.45 -6.86
CA PRO A 599 -15.38 -24.21 -7.93
C PRO A 599 -16.26 -25.38 -8.42
N GLU A 600 -17.29 -25.81 -7.68
CA GLU A 600 -18.20 -26.86 -8.13
C GLU A 600 -19.19 -26.34 -9.18
N THR A 601 -19.60 -25.08 -9.03
CA THR A 601 -20.55 -24.41 -9.93
C THR A 601 -19.88 -23.42 -10.88
N GLU A 602 -18.57 -23.20 -10.74
CA GLU A 602 -17.79 -22.22 -11.51
C GLU A 602 -18.37 -20.80 -11.42
N THR A 603 -19.01 -20.51 -10.28
CA THR A 603 -19.73 -19.25 -10.03
C THR A 603 -18.92 -18.38 -9.08
N LEU A 604 -18.58 -17.17 -9.52
CA LEU A 604 -17.93 -16.15 -8.71
C LEU A 604 -18.99 -15.17 -8.19
N THR A 605 -19.13 -15.09 -6.87
CA THR A 605 -20.00 -14.11 -6.19
C THR A 605 -19.22 -12.82 -5.98
N ALA A 606 -19.37 -11.87 -6.91
CA ALA A 606 -18.55 -10.68 -7.02
C ALA A 606 -18.92 -9.61 -6.00
N SER A 607 -17.98 -9.28 -5.13
CA SER A 607 -17.97 -8.02 -4.37
C SER A 607 -17.46 -6.87 -5.21
N MET A 608 -16.69 -7.14 -6.27
CA MET A 608 -16.26 -6.15 -7.24
C MET A 608 -16.28 -6.72 -8.65
N LEU A 609 -16.70 -5.91 -9.62
CA LEU A 609 -16.67 -6.24 -11.04
C LEU A 609 -16.39 -5.00 -11.88
N VAL A 610 -15.44 -5.11 -12.79
CA VAL A 610 -15.16 -4.10 -13.80
C VAL A 610 -15.25 -4.78 -15.17
N VAL A 611 -16.06 -4.21 -16.07
CA VAL A 611 -16.14 -4.65 -17.46
C VAL A 611 -15.67 -3.53 -18.36
N ARG A 612 -14.68 -3.82 -19.21
CA ARG A 612 -14.10 -2.87 -20.14
C ARG A 612 -14.38 -3.23 -21.59
N PHE A 613 -14.68 -2.20 -22.37
CA PHE A 613 -14.85 -2.24 -23.81
C PHE A 613 -13.67 -1.56 -24.52
N GLY A 614 -13.31 -2.03 -25.73
CA GLY A 614 -12.33 -1.39 -26.61
C GLY A 614 -10.90 -1.97 -26.63
N ASP A 615 -10.01 -1.37 -27.43
CA ASP A 615 -8.70 -1.92 -27.86
C ASP A 615 -7.75 -2.22 -26.68
N VAL A 616 -7.20 -3.45 -26.68
CA VAL A 616 -5.93 -3.80 -26.02
C VAL A 616 -5.04 -4.35 -27.13
N GLN A 617 -4.09 -3.55 -27.60
CA GLN A 617 -3.22 -3.97 -28.70
C GLN A 617 -2.15 -4.93 -28.16
N ALA A 618 -2.30 -6.23 -28.43
CA ALA A 618 -1.25 -7.20 -28.14
C ALA A 618 0.07 -6.77 -28.81
N PRO A 619 1.23 -6.83 -28.12
CA PRO A 619 2.50 -6.47 -28.72
C PRO A 619 2.77 -7.36 -29.94
N ASP A 620 3.13 -6.74 -31.06
CA ASP A 620 3.53 -7.45 -32.28
C ASP A 620 4.74 -8.36 -31.98
N ASP A 621 4.48 -9.66 -31.78
CA ASP A 621 5.50 -10.69 -31.87
C ASP A 621 5.96 -10.75 -33.33
N GLU A 622 6.97 -9.95 -33.70
CA GLU A 622 7.76 -10.20 -34.90
C GLU A 622 8.47 -11.55 -34.74
N VAL A 623 7.78 -12.60 -35.13
CA VAL A 623 8.35 -13.91 -35.41
C VAL A 623 9.39 -13.72 -36.51
N ILE A 624 10.67 -13.64 -36.13
CA ILE A 624 11.79 -13.83 -37.04
C ILE A 624 11.74 -15.31 -37.49
N ASP A 625 11.01 -15.56 -38.58
CA ASP A 625 10.93 -16.86 -39.24
C ASP A 625 12.24 -17.12 -40.00
N ASP A 626 13.26 -17.56 -39.27
CA ASP A 626 14.53 -18.01 -39.85
C ASP A 626 14.39 -19.49 -40.29
N ARG A 627 13.61 -19.72 -41.36
CA ARG A 627 13.54 -21.01 -42.06
C ARG A 627 13.55 -20.85 -43.58
N GLU A 628 14.73 -20.60 -44.15
CA GLU A 628 15.08 -21.20 -45.44
C GLU A 628 16.20 -22.24 -45.29
N SER A 629 15.78 -23.49 -45.40
CA SER A 629 16.60 -24.69 -45.53
C SER A 629 17.47 -24.65 -46.78
N GLY A 630 18.79 -24.81 -46.61
CA GLY A 630 19.76 -24.87 -47.71
C GLY A 630 20.93 -25.86 -47.49
N ASN A 631 20.62 -27.15 -47.36
CA ASN A 631 21.44 -28.32 -47.73
C ASN A 631 22.90 -28.46 -47.22
N PRO A 632 23.24 -29.48 -46.39
CA PRO A 632 24.61 -29.78 -46.01
C PRO A 632 25.23 -30.82 -46.97
N SER A 633 26.24 -30.43 -47.76
CA SER A 633 27.09 -31.42 -48.39
C SER A 633 28.57 -31.01 -48.48
N SER A 634 29.40 -31.97 -48.07
CA SER A 634 30.82 -32.17 -48.33
C SER A 634 31.86 -31.58 -47.36
N ARG A 635 32.49 -32.55 -46.68
CA ARG A 635 33.72 -32.49 -45.88
C ARG A 635 34.96 -32.22 -46.73
N HIS A 636 35.95 -31.62 -46.06
CA HIS A 636 37.39 -31.90 -46.09
C HIS A 636 38.26 -31.54 -47.31
N SER A 637 39.16 -30.58 -47.01
CA SER A 637 40.63 -30.70 -47.08
C SER A 637 41.36 -30.40 -48.39
N ARG A 638 42.33 -29.46 -48.28
CA ARG A 638 43.78 -29.57 -48.53
C ARG A 638 44.41 -28.46 -49.39
N GLU A 639 45.48 -27.92 -48.79
CA GLU A 639 46.79 -27.55 -49.37
C GLU A 639 46.97 -26.29 -50.23
N SER A 640 47.63 -25.31 -49.58
CA SER A 640 48.92 -24.69 -49.97
C SER A 640 49.25 -24.52 -51.46
N GLY A 641 49.47 -23.27 -51.86
CA GLY A 641 50.19 -22.90 -53.08
C GLY A 641 50.76 -21.48 -52.97
N GLN A 642 52.08 -21.40 -52.85
CA GLN A 642 52.90 -20.20 -52.69
C GLN A 642 53.39 -19.71 -54.07
N GLY A 643 53.50 -18.38 -54.25
CA GLY A 643 54.31 -17.71 -55.28
C GLY A 643 53.50 -17.05 -56.42
N GLY A 644 53.74 -15.82 -56.84
CA GLY A 644 54.71 -14.81 -56.44
C GLY A 644 54.67 -13.57 -57.36
N SER A 645 55.47 -12.58 -56.97
CA SER A 645 56.07 -11.50 -57.77
C SER A 645 55.28 -10.24 -58.18
N HIS A 646 55.83 -9.10 -57.72
CA HIS A 646 56.01 -7.78 -58.40
C HIS A 646 54.76 -6.95 -58.72
N SER A 647 54.73 -5.62 -58.67
CA SER A 647 55.56 -4.54 -58.12
C SER A 647 54.82 -3.23 -58.40
N SER A 648 55.08 -2.22 -57.58
CA SER A 648 55.11 -0.77 -57.89
C SER A 648 53.85 0.09 -57.77
N GLY A 649 54.06 1.23 -57.10
CA GLY A 649 53.36 2.52 -57.24
C GLY A 649 52.22 2.73 -56.24
N GLY A 650 52.26 3.61 -55.25
CA GLY A 650 53.10 4.79 -55.02
C GLY A 650 52.23 6.05 -54.97
N HIS A 651 52.16 6.65 -53.78
CA HIS A 651 51.66 8.00 -53.44
C HIS A 651 50.15 8.24 -53.61
N ARG A 652 49.43 8.87 -52.68
CA ARG A 652 49.82 9.68 -51.52
C ARG A 652 48.64 9.73 -50.55
#